data_AF-A0A6A3PHF1-F1
#
_entry.id   AF-A0A6A3PHF1-F1
#
_cell.length_a   1.000
_cell.length_b   1.000
_cell.length_c   1.000
_cell.angle_alpha   90.00
_cell.angle_beta   90.00
_cell.angle_gamma   90.00
#
_symmetry.space_group_name_H-M   'P 1'
#
loop_
_entity.id
_entity.type
_entity.pdbx_description
1 polymer ?
#
loop_
_entity_poly.entity_id
_entity_poly.type
_entity_poly.pdbx_seq_one_letter_code
_entity_poly.pdbx_strand_id
1 'polypeptide(L)'
;MGLLWLMILAILAFFAPIGTGTSVTGPTLPTWTGVHTASESDISATRFLRTSAAVDDDDDVIDGGGEERAGLSVPITEKAKMLFSSSKVTPERLQKWLAEGKPAATVFARMRLDKEKYWLLYLPQFTDWLRYVDDLSAKNPTKGTSAFSTLTSHYGDAALYKMIEEAAKFAGTKDLATKLQKELMQHWIATAKSPDDVFHAMNLDKAKQNILSNPEFTAWAKYVDDFNAKYPENPALMAPVLSNRKTPDDALVELGLGRTVDTLMGSPLFNTWLKYTNAYSTKYPQEKSTVIEALTRTFGELNVAMMLQKAKTKDATRSIAKQLESAQLEMWLTGEKSVDDVHNLLGFGLKSDFTGNPLLNTLVSYMDRVVKENPGQATTLLATLETRFKDKALNQFLRAAMKFPSMEKAAVAIQTEKIQEYLATDQSPQKVFMWLDLDNVGDKLLSDPLFTKWMKYVKDFNQKNPKHQESWFTPIRSEYDPQHVIKTAMNDPSTVKMANLVQRELSKHWLEEKKSPRIVFRFLKLNQAEEKTLASSDFKVWAKYLNDFNHRYPDEKTTMLDGIMDSYIERALLKIFNAATKDPSTEKLATNLQNALINKWIVAKKKPADLKWTLVGLSAKSPTKKTSAISTLVTHYGDTGLYKLIKAGAKNWKTEDLAAKLQTQQVQHWITTAKDPDDVFRIMALDKVKKDILSNPEFSEWVKYVDDFNAKYPEQPTSMISTLLNHYSDAALFKLTETAKNVQETKSIATKLRGPKNWVVVLP
;
A
#
# COMPACT_ATOMS: atom_id res chain seq x y z
N MET A 1 -6.74 14.61 0.81
CA MET A 1 -7.22 14.44 2.20
C MET A 1 -7.78 15.77 2.73
N GLY A 2 -8.90 16.27 2.17
CA GLY A 2 -9.42 17.58 2.59
C GLY A 2 -10.80 18.00 2.08
N LEU A 3 -11.64 17.10 1.54
CA LEU A 3 -12.96 17.45 1.00
C LEU A 3 -14.07 16.43 1.32
N LEU A 4 -13.83 15.49 2.25
CA LEU A 4 -14.77 14.40 2.57
C LEU A 4 -15.47 14.55 3.94
N TRP A 5 -15.35 15.71 4.59
CA TRP A 5 -15.78 15.88 5.99
C TRP A 5 -17.08 16.67 6.21
N LEU A 6 -17.73 17.20 5.16
CA LEU A 6 -18.92 18.06 5.32
C LEU A 6 -20.28 17.40 5.09
N MET A 7 -20.34 16.10 4.73
CA MET A 7 -21.62 15.38 4.57
C MET A 7 -22.08 14.58 5.81
N ILE A 8 -21.41 14.72 6.97
CA ILE A 8 -21.64 13.86 8.14
C ILE A 8 -22.59 14.45 9.21
N LEU A 9 -23.05 15.71 9.08
CA LEU A 9 -23.78 16.38 10.17
C LEU A 9 -25.32 16.42 10.08
N ALA A 10 -25.96 15.83 9.06
CA ALA A 10 -27.42 15.94 8.89
C ALA A 10 -28.26 14.69 9.26
N ILE A 11 -27.68 13.62 9.83
CA ILE A 11 -28.40 12.37 10.16
C ILE A 11 -28.28 12.03 11.66
N LEU A 12 -28.48 13.00 12.55
CA LEU A 12 -28.46 12.78 14.01
C LEU A 12 -29.74 13.19 14.76
N ALA A 13 -30.82 13.53 14.05
CA ALA A 13 -32.14 13.57 14.64
C ALA A 13 -32.99 12.51 13.95
N PHE A 14 -33.73 11.70 14.72
CA PHE A 14 -34.63 10.60 14.32
C PHE A 14 -34.13 9.18 14.60
N PHE A 15 -33.70 8.87 15.82
CA PHE A 15 -34.01 7.58 16.46
C PHE A 15 -34.03 7.75 17.98
N ALA A 16 -35.22 7.96 18.54
CA ALA A 16 -35.50 7.74 19.96
C ALA A 16 -36.90 7.10 20.08
N PRO A 17 -37.07 5.95 20.73
CA PRO A 17 -38.38 5.40 21.02
C PRO A 17 -38.96 6.03 22.29
N ILE A 18 -40.26 6.30 22.27
CA ILE A 18 -41.06 6.70 23.42
C ILE A 18 -41.30 5.47 24.31
N GLY A 19 -41.07 5.62 25.63
CA GLY A 19 -41.37 4.59 26.62
C GLY A 19 -41.64 5.19 28.01
N THR A 20 -42.91 5.52 28.25
CA THR A 20 -43.71 5.52 29.49
C THR A 20 -43.15 6.08 30.81
N GLY A 21 -43.99 6.84 31.51
CA GLY A 21 -43.60 7.65 32.65
C GLY A 21 -43.73 7.00 34.02
N THR A 22 -43.20 7.73 35.00
CA THR A 22 -43.59 7.66 36.41
C THR A 22 -43.50 9.08 36.98
N SER A 23 -44.55 9.50 37.65
CA SER A 23 -44.58 10.72 38.46
C SER A 23 -43.62 10.62 39.65
N VAL A 24 -43.18 11.76 40.19
CA VAL A 24 -43.13 12.10 41.63
C VAL A 24 -42.37 13.45 41.82
N THR A 25 -43.13 14.43 42.33
CA THR A 25 -42.81 15.62 43.18
C THR A 25 -41.63 16.55 42.88
N GLY A 26 -41.94 17.87 42.84
CA GLY A 26 -41.01 19.01 42.68
C GLY A 26 -40.02 19.23 43.84
N PRO A 27 -39.31 20.39 43.90
CA PRO A 27 -39.96 21.62 44.38
C PRO A 27 -39.57 22.95 43.68
N THR A 28 -40.54 23.87 43.68
CA THR A 28 -40.53 25.34 43.81
C THR A 28 -39.40 26.25 43.27
N LEU A 29 -39.89 27.28 42.56
CA LEU A 29 -39.37 28.60 42.15
C LEU A 29 -38.39 29.31 43.12
N PRO A 30 -37.68 30.34 42.62
CA PRO A 30 -38.20 31.68 42.92
C PRO A 30 -38.37 32.60 41.71
N THR A 31 -39.45 33.35 41.82
CA THR A 31 -39.88 34.55 41.11
C THR A 31 -38.86 35.69 41.12
N TRP A 32 -38.78 36.48 40.04
CA TRP A 32 -38.69 37.93 40.19
C TRP A 32 -39.33 38.70 39.03
N THR A 33 -40.28 39.54 39.42
CA THR A 33 -41.04 40.54 38.67
C THR A 33 -40.20 41.78 38.37
N GLY A 34 -40.47 42.47 37.24
CA GLY A 34 -39.92 43.80 37.01
C GLY A 34 -40.24 44.37 35.62
N VAL A 35 -41.42 44.96 35.51
CA VAL A 35 -41.93 45.76 34.38
C VAL A 35 -41.02 46.94 34.07
N HIS A 36 -40.75 47.21 32.79
CA HIS A 36 -40.80 48.57 32.22
C HIS A 36 -41.17 48.53 30.73
N THR A 37 -42.19 49.31 30.43
CA THR A 37 -42.83 49.66 29.15
C THR A 37 -41.88 50.39 28.18
N ALA A 38 -41.99 50.14 26.87
CA ALA A 38 -42.62 51.07 25.90
C ALA A 38 -42.21 50.86 24.42
N SER A 39 -43.23 51.00 23.58
CA SER A 39 -43.29 51.50 22.19
C SER A 39 -43.17 50.53 21.01
N GLU A 40 -44.23 50.61 20.21
CA GLU A 40 -44.53 50.01 18.93
C GLU A 40 -43.58 50.46 17.81
N SER A 41 -43.34 49.59 16.82
CA SER A 41 -43.28 50.01 15.42
C SER A 41 -43.63 48.85 14.47
N ASP A 42 -44.77 49.02 13.81
CA ASP A 42 -45.17 48.64 12.45
C ASP A 42 -44.70 47.30 11.84
N ILE A 43 -45.64 46.37 11.86
CA ILE A 43 -45.74 45.21 10.98
C ILE A 43 -46.36 45.65 9.65
N SER A 44 -45.64 45.49 8.53
CA SER A 44 -46.24 45.58 7.20
C SER A 44 -46.49 44.19 6.63
N ALA A 45 -47.77 43.86 6.50
CA ALA A 45 -48.29 42.61 5.94
C ALA A 45 -47.94 42.44 4.45
N THR A 46 -47.46 41.27 4.06
CA THR A 46 -47.42 40.84 2.65
C THR A 46 -48.47 39.76 2.42
N ARG A 47 -49.41 40.06 1.54
CA ARG A 47 -50.65 39.37 1.25
C ARG A 47 -50.40 38.21 0.28
N PHE A 48 -50.68 36.98 0.70
CA PHE A 48 -50.70 35.79 -0.16
C PHE A 48 -51.94 35.81 -1.06
N LEU A 49 -51.76 35.70 -2.38
CA LEU A 49 -52.85 35.42 -3.32
C LEU A 49 -52.86 33.92 -3.63
N ARG A 50 -53.91 33.23 -3.18
CA ARG A 50 -54.38 31.96 -3.75
C ARG A 50 -55.61 32.25 -4.59
N THR A 51 -55.67 31.66 -5.77
CA THR A 51 -56.93 31.44 -6.50
C THR A 51 -57.01 29.98 -6.87
N SER A 52 -57.91 29.28 -6.18
CA SER A 52 -58.43 27.97 -6.58
C SER A 52 -59.71 28.21 -7.39
N ALA A 53 -59.79 27.65 -8.59
CA ALA A 53 -61.06 27.35 -9.24
C ALA A 53 -60.91 26.00 -9.94
N ALA A 54 -61.77 25.06 -9.55
CA ALA A 54 -61.94 23.76 -10.16
C ALA A 54 -62.99 23.86 -11.28
N VAL A 55 -62.81 23.13 -12.39
CA VAL A 55 -63.86 22.48 -13.18
C VAL A 55 -63.26 21.27 -13.92
N ASP A 56 -64.06 20.20 -13.97
CA ASP A 56 -63.89 18.90 -14.59
C ASP A 56 -63.77 18.88 -16.13
N ASP A 57 -63.17 17.78 -16.59
CA ASP A 57 -63.36 16.93 -17.77
C ASP A 57 -63.63 17.47 -19.21
N ASP A 58 -62.89 16.79 -20.09
CA ASP A 58 -63.12 16.39 -21.48
C ASP A 58 -62.66 17.22 -22.70
N ASP A 59 -62.01 16.45 -23.58
CA ASP A 59 -61.78 16.51 -25.02
C ASP A 59 -60.66 17.36 -25.66
N ASP A 60 -59.71 16.61 -26.21
CA ASP A 60 -58.96 16.76 -27.47
C ASP A 60 -59.27 17.99 -28.33
N VAL A 61 -58.39 19.00 -28.30
CA VAL A 61 -57.99 19.78 -29.50
C VAL A 61 -56.55 20.28 -29.32
N ILE A 62 -55.68 19.93 -30.27
CA ILE A 62 -54.43 20.67 -30.52
C ILE A 62 -54.84 22.00 -31.15
N ASP A 63 -54.93 23.06 -30.35
CA ASP A 63 -54.92 24.43 -30.87
C ASP A 63 -53.99 25.32 -30.05
N GLY A 64 -53.10 26.00 -30.77
CA GLY A 64 -52.19 27.00 -30.24
C GLY A 64 -52.94 28.28 -29.91
N GLY A 65 -53.58 28.32 -28.75
CA GLY A 65 -54.21 29.53 -28.19
C GLY A 65 -53.27 30.24 -27.21
N GLY A 66 -53.05 31.54 -27.41
CA GLY A 66 -52.01 32.32 -26.74
C GLY A 66 -52.16 32.47 -25.22
N GLU A 67 -51.13 32.05 -24.48
CA GLU A 67 -50.90 32.52 -23.13
C GLU A 67 -50.60 34.04 -23.17
N GLU A 68 -51.45 34.85 -22.53
CA GLU A 68 -51.15 36.25 -22.23
C GLU A 68 -49.89 36.32 -21.36
N ARG A 69 -48.77 36.64 -21.99
CA ARG A 69 -47.47 36.75 -21.31
C ARG A 69 -47.44 38.00 -20.45
N ALA A 70 -47.06 37.86 -19.19
CA ALA A 70 -46.71 39.00 -18.34
C ALA A 70 -45.60 39.81 -19.04
N GLY A 71 -45.95 40.99 -19.56
CA GLY A 71 -44.99 41.84 -20.25
C GLY A 71 -43.86 42.26 -19.32
N LEU A 72 -42.61 42.30 -19.81
CA LEU A 72 -41.47 42.83 -19.06
C LEU A 72 -41.84 44.18 -18.44
N SER A 73 -41.63 44.32 -17.12
CA SER A 73 -41.89 45.55 -16.36
C SER A 73 -40.84 46.61 -16.68
N VAL A 74 -40.88 47.10 -17.92
CA VAL A 74 -39.99 48.13 -18.46
C VAL A 74 -40.76 49.46 -18.45
N PRO A 75 -40.16 50.57 -17.98
CA PRO A 75 -40.80 51.87 -17.97
C PRO A 75 -41.43 52.25 -19.32
N ILE A 76 -42.58 52.91 -19.30
CA ILE A 76 -43.31 53.31 -20.53
C ILE A 76 -42.44 54.17 -21.45
N THR A 77 -41.58 55.01 -20.87
CA THR A 77 -40.59 55.83 -21.59
C THR A 77 -39.50 55.02 -22.29
N GLU A 78 -39.18 53.82 -21.79
CA GLU A 78 -38.26 52.89 -22.42
C GLU A 78 -38.94 52.10 -23.55
N LYS A 79 -40.22 51.72 -23.39
CA LYS A 79 -41.02 51.10 -24.47
C LYS A 79 -41.10 52.01 -25.71
N ALA A 80 -41.22 53.32 -25.52
CA ALA A 80 -41.21 54.29 -26.61
C ALA A 80 -39.84 54.40 -27.32
N LYS A 81 -38.72 54.33 -26.59
CA LYS A 81 -37.36 54.39 -27.17
C LYS A 81 -36.99 53.15 -27.98
N MET A 82 -37.63 52.00 -27.72
CA MET A 82 -37.42 50.74 -28.46
C MET A 82 -37.90 50.83 -29.91
N LEU A 83 -38.88 51.68 -30.23
CA LEU A 83 -39.44 51.84 -31.57
C LEU A 83 -38.50 52.57 -32.54
N PHE A 84 -37.54 53.34 -32.01
CA PHE A 84 -36.65 54.20 -32.80
C PHE A 84 -35.16 53.84 -32.69
N SER A 85 -34.82 52.78 -31.94
CA SER A 85 -33.42 52.35 -31.72
C SER A 85 -33.02 51.21 -32.64
N SER A 86 -31.84 51.31 -33.27
CA SER A 86 -31.21 50.22 -34.03
C SER A 86 -30.98 48.99 -33.14
N SER A 87 -31.34 47.80 -33.64
CA SER A 87 -31.11 46.49 -33.01
C SER A 87 -29.65 46.05 -33.03
N LYS A 88 -28.80 46.68 -33.85
CA LYS A 88 -27.37 46.38 -33.91
C LYS A 88 -26.70 46.92 -32.64
N VAL A 89 -26.33 46.00 -31.76
CA VAL A 89 -25.66 46.29 -30.48
C VAL A 89 -24.16 46.10 -30.68
N THR A 90 -23.38 47.16 -30.47
CA THR A 90 -21.91 47.11 -30.50
C THR A 90 -21.35 47.00 -29.08
N PRO A 91 -20.11 46.49 -28.90
CA PRO A 91 -19.47 46.40 -27.58
C PRO A 91 -19.42 47.74 -26.83
N GLU A 92 -19.19 48.85 -27.53
CA GLU A 92 -19.15 50.20 -26.94
C GLU A 92 -20.50 50.61 -26.35
N ARG A 93 -21.60 50.16 -26.98
CA ARG A 93 -22.96 50.44 -26.51
C ARG A 93 -23.30 49.63 -25.25
N LEU A 94 -22.86 48.38 -25.16
CA LEU A 94 -22.99 47.56 -23.96
C LEU A 94 -22.19 48.16 -22.79
N GLN A 95 -20.95 48.59 -23.04
CA GLN A 95 -20.12 49.28 -22.05
C GLN A 95 -20.76 50.58 -21.57
N LYS A 96 -21.36 51.36 -22.46
CA LYS A 96 -22.12 52.56 -22.08
C LYS A 96 -23.32 52.22 -21.17
N TRP A 97 -24.10 51.19 -21.51
CA TRP A 97 -25.22 50.76 -20.68
C TRP A 97 -24.78 50.22 -19.32
N LEU A 98 -23.63 49.56 -19.27
CA LEU A 98 -23.00 49.07 -18.04
C LEU A 98 -22.47 50.24 -17.19
N ALA A 99 -21.91 51.27 -17.81
CA ALA A 99 -21.53 52.53 -17.17
C ALA A 99 -22.73 53.20 -16.50
N GLU A 100 -23.86 53.24 -17.21
CA GLU A 100 -25.14 53.78 -16.75
C GLU A 100 -25.89 52.86 -15.76
N GLY A 101 -25.40 51.64 -15.52
CA GLY A 101 -26.02 50.66 -14.61
C GLY A 101 -27.42 50.23 -15.04
N LYS A 102 -27.69 50.13 -16.35
CA LYS A 102 -29.04 49.81 -16.85
C LYS A 102 -29.50 48.43 -16.40
N PRO A 103 -30.78 48.25 -16.01
CA PRO A 103 -31.30 46.94 -15.63
C PRO A 103 -31.20 45.91 -16.75
N ALA A 104 -30.93 44.66 -16.38
CA ALA A 104 -30.81 43.52 -17.29
C ALA A 104 -32.04 43.37 -18.21
N ALA A 105 -33.25 43.51 -17.66
CA ALA A 105 -34.51 43.44 -18.41
C ALA A 105 -34.64 44.53 -19.48
N THR A 106 -34.17 45.75 -19.19
CA THR A 106 -34.18 46.86 -20.16
C THR A 106 -33.22 46.59 -21.30
N VAL A 107 -32.02 46.06 -21.01
CA VAL A 107 -31.05 45.71 -22.05
C VAL A 107 -31.53 44.50 -22.87
N PHE A 108 -32.15 43.51 -22.24
CA PHE A 108 -32.76 42.35 -22.91
C PHE A 108 -33.79 42.78 -23.96
N ALA A 109 -34.71 43.68 -23.58
CA ALA A 109 -35.71 44.24 -24.48
C ALA A 109 -35.09 45.10 -25.60
N ARG A 110 -34.08 45.91 -25.29
CA ARG A 110 -33.39 46.75 -26.29
C ARG A 110 -32.61 45.94 -27.32
N MET A 111 -32.13 44.75 -26.94
CA MET A 111 -31.51 43.79 -27.85
C MET A 111 -32.54 42.97 -28.65
N ARG A 112 -33.85 43.23 -28.46
CA ARG A 112 -34.99 42.52 -29.07
C ARG A 112 -35.02 41.02 -28.75
N LEU A 113 -34.37 40.61 -27.66
CA LEU A 113 -34.33 39.21 -27.21
C LEU A 113 -35.69 38.75 -26.65
N ASP A 114 -36.57 39.68 -26.27
CA ASP A 114 -37.93 39.43 -25.80
C ASP A 114 -38.89 38.94 -26.89
N LYS A 115 -38.55 39.18 -28.17
CA LYS A 115 -39.37 38.73 -29.31
C LYS A 115 -39.07 37.30 -29.74
N GLU A 116 -37.95 36.77 -29.28
CA GLU A 116 -37.41 35.49 -29.71
C GLU A 116 -37.96 34.38 -28.81
N LYS A 117 -38.67 33.41 -29.39
CA LYS A 117 -39.24 32.28 -28.64
C LYS A 117 -38.19 31.17 -28.50
N TYR A 118 -38.36 30.06 -29.20
CA TYR A 118 -37.55 28.86 -29.05
C TYR A 118 -36.09 29.00 -29.51
N TRP A 119 -35.76 30.04 -30.28
CA TRP A 119 -34.43 30.24 -30.87
C TRP A 119 -33.49 31.09 -30.03
N LEU A 120 -33.92 31.61 -28.87
CA LEU A 120 -33.15 32.54 -28.06
C LEU A 120 -31.70 32.07 -27.79
N LEU A 121 -31.54 30.80 -27.42
CA LEU A 121 -30.23 30.22 -27.06
C LEU A 121 -29.29 30.05 -28.26
N TYR A 122 -29.79 30.15 -29.49
CA TYR A 122 -28.98 30.09 -30.72
C TYR A 122 -28.46 31.46 -31.14
N LEU A 123 -28.97 32.54 -30.54
CA LEU A 123 -28.63 33.89 -30.94
C LEU A 123 -27.32 34.34 -30.27
N PRO A 124 -26.30 34.77 -31.05
CA PRO A 124 -25.04 35.27 -30.47
C PRO A 124 -25.25 36.43 -29.49
N GLN A 125 -26.19 37.33 -29.82
CA GLN A 125 -26.64 38.44 -29.00
C GLN A 125 -27.18 38.03 -27.61
N PHE A 126 -27.69 36.81 -27.44
CA PHE A 126 -28.09 36.31 -26.12
C PHE A 126 -26.86 36.05 -25.23
N THR A 127 -25.76 35.56 -25.80
CA THR A 127 -24.51 35.38 -25.04
C THR A 127 -23.86 36.69 -24.66
N ASP A 128 -23.98 37.72 -25.50
CA ASP A 128 -23.54 39.08 -25.18
C ASP A 128 -24.38 39.70 -24.05
N TRP A 129 -25.68 39.42 -24.02
CA TRP A 129 -26.55 39.83 -22.92
C TRP A 129 -26.22 39.11 -21.62
N LEU A 130 -25.97 37.79 -21.63
CA LEU A 130 -25.54 37.06 -20.43
C LEU A 130 -24.26 37.66 -19.85
N ARG A 131 -23.27 37.97 -20.70
CA ARG A 131 -22.02 38.63 -20.28
C ARG A 131 -22.28 40.01 -19.67
N TYR A 132 -23.18 40.78 -20.27
CA TYR A 132 -23.61 42.06 -19.72
C TYR A 132 -24.22 41.92 -18.31
N VAL A 133 -25.04 40.89 -18.07
CA VAL A 133 -25.65 40.65 -16.75
C VAL A 133 -24.60 40.25 -15.72
N ASP A 134 -23.62 39.44 -16.11
CA ASP A 134 -22.47 39.07 -15.26
C ASP A 134 -21.66 40.31 -14.87
N ASP A 135 -21.29 41.14 -15.86
CA ASP A 135 -20.56 42.40 -15.65
C ASP A 135 -21.35 43.38 -14.76
N LEU A 136 -22.66 43.47 -14.96
CA LEU A 136 -23.55 44.33 -14.18
C LEU A 136 -23.63 43.88 -12.72
N SER A 137 -23.70 42.56 -12.50
CA SER A 137 -23.75 41.95 -11.17
C SER A 137 -22.43 42.09 -10.43
N ALA A 138 -21.30 41.93 -11.11
CA ALA A 138 -19.96 42.17 -10.55
C ALA A 138 -19.76 43.64 -10.14
N LYS A 139 -20.29 44.58 -10.94
CA LYS A 139 -20.18 46.02 -10.68
C LYS A 139 -21.12 46.50 -9.56
N ASN A 140 -22.25 45.83 -9.33
CA ASN A 140 -23.22 46.18 -8.29
C ASN A 140 -23.63 44.96 -7.42
N PRO A 141 -22.74 44.45 -6.55
CA PRO A 141 -22.97 43.22 -5.80
C PRO A 141 -24.23 43.25 -4.90
N THR A 142 -24.56 44.42 -4.34
CA THR A 142 -25.74 44.61 -3.47
C THR A 142 -27.08 44.62 -4.21
N LYS A 143 -27.07 44.72 -5.55
CA LYS A 143 -28.25 44.66 -6.43
C LYS A 143 -28.21 43.46 -7.39
N GLY A 144 -27.40 42.45 -7.08
CA GLY A 144 -27.09 41.30 -7.96
C GLY A 144 -28.31 40.82 -8.73
N THR A 145 -28.35 41.12 -10.02
CA THR A 145 -29.52 40.88 -10.87
C THR A 145 -29.27 39.56 -11.60
N SER A 146 -29.94 38.49 -11.19
CA SER A 146 -29.84 37.22 -11.90
C SER A 146 -30.44 37.36 -13.31
N ALA A 147 -29.75 36.87 -14.33
CA ALA A 147 -30.32 36.75 -15.68
C ALA A 147 -31.66 36.00 -15.63
N PHE A 148 -31.74 34.99 -14.75
CA PHE A 148 -32.96 34.22 -14.55
C PHE A 148 -34.12 35.05 -14.01
N SER A 149 -33.90 36.07 -13.18
CA SER A 149 -35.00 36.98 -12.78
C SER A 149 -35.67 37.65 -13.98
N THR A 150 -34.92 37.96 -15.05
CA THR A 150 -35.48 38.50 -16.29
C THR A 150 -36.16 37.40 -17.12
N LEU A 151 -35.49 36.25 -17.25
CA LEU A 151 -35.97 35.15 -18.10
C LEU A 151 -37.22 34.47 -17.51
N THR A 152 -37.26 34.16 -16.23
CA THR A 152 -38.42 33.53 -15.56
C THR A 152 -39.60 34.49 -15.51
N SER A 153 -39.37 35.79 -15.33
CA SER A 153 -40.42 36.81 -15.41
C SER A 153 -41.03 36.92 -16.82
N HIS A 154 -40.26 36.70 -17.88
CA HIS A 154 -40.73 36.86 -19.26
C HIS A 154 -41.34 35.57 -19.83
N TYR A 155 -40.69 34.44 -19.60
CA TYR A 155 -41.08 33.15 -20.17
C TYR A 155 -41.92 32.29 -19.21
N GLY A 156 -41.83 32.53 -17.90
CA GLY A 156 -42.29 31.57 -16.89
C GLY A 156 -41.30 30.41 -16.73
N ASP A 157 -41.31 29.78 -15.56
CA ASP A 157 -40.33 28.74 -15.22
C ASP A 157 -40.46 27.49 -16.09
N ALA A 158 -41.68 27.02 -16.35
CA ALA A 158 -41.93 25.80 -17.11
C ALA A 158 -41.54 25.94 -18.60
N ALA A 159 -41.92 27.06 -19.23
CA ALA A 159 -41.56 27.30 -20.61
C ALA A 159 -40.06 27.58 -20.77
N LEU A 160 -39.44 28.31 -19.83
CA LEU A 160 -38.00 28.54 -19.83
C LEU A 160 -37.23 27.23 -19.68
N TYR A 161 -37.61 26.37 -18.73
CA TYR A 161 -36.95 25.08 -18.53
C TYR A 161 -37.03 24.23 -19.80
N LYS A 162 -38.22 24.12 -20.42
CA LYS A 162 -38.42 23.41 -21.69
C LYS A 162 -37.55 23.98 -22.82
N MET A 163 -37.44 25.30 -22.93
CA MET A 163 -36.57 25.93 -23.94
C MET A 163 -35.09 25.54 -23.75
N ILE A 164 -34.62 25.49 -22.51
CA ILE A 164 -33.23 25.12 -22.20
C ILE A 164 -33.03 23.61 -22.42
N GLU A 165 -33.97 22.77 -22.00
CA GLU A 165 -33.94 21.32 -22.21
C GLU A 165 -33.87 20.95 -23.70
N GLU A 166 -34.72 21.57 -24.53
CA GLU A 166 -34.68 21.35 -25.98
C GLU A 166 -33.36 21.82 -26.59
N ALA A 167 -32.82 22.97 -26.16
CA ALA A 167 -31.51 23.43 -26.61
C ALA A 167 -30.36 22.49 -26.18
N ALA A 168 -30.51 21.76 -25.08
CA ALA A 168 -29.50 20.80 -24.61
C ALA A 168 -29.36 19.58 -25.55
N LYS A 169 -30.35 19.30 -26.40
CA LYS A 169 -30.34 18.19 -27.37
C LYS A 169 -29.45 18.48 -28.58
N PHE A 170 -29.10 19.73 -28.84
CA PHE A 170 -28.31 20.12 -30.01
C PHE A 170 -26.85 20.43 -29.64
N ALA A 171 -25.90 19.83 -30.35
CA ALA A 171 -24.47 19.92 -30.01
C ALA A 171 -23.94 21.36 -29.91
N GLY A 172 -24.41 22.28 -30.76
CA GLY A 172 -23.97 23.68 -30.77
C GLY A 172 -24.43 24.51 -29.56
N THR A 173 -25.49 24.09 -28.87
CA THR A 173 -26.08 24.81 -27.73
C THR A 173 -26.00 24.01 -26.42
N LYS A 174 -25.57 22.76 -26.48
CA LYS A 174 -25.53 21.83 -25.33
C LYS A 174 -24.79 22.37 -24.12
N ASP A 175 -23.60 22.96 -24.32
CA ASP A 175 -22.78 23.47 -23.21
C ASP A 175 -23.44 24.68 -22.54
N LEU A 176 -23.97 25.61 -23.35
CA LEU A 176 -24.71 26.77 -22.85
C LEU A 176 -25.98 26.34 -22.12
N ALA A 177 -26.74 25.41 -22.70
CA ALA A 177 -27.96 24.89 -22.10
C ALA A 177 -27.69 24.20 -20.76
N THR A 178 -26.66 23.34 -20.69
CA THR A 178 -26.27 22.67 -19.45
C THR A 178 -25.86 23.67 -18.37
N LYS A 179 -25.10 24.72 -18.73
CA LYS A 179 -24.76 25.83 -17.83
C LYS A 179 -26.02 26.52 -17.33
N LEU A 180 -26.94 26.86 -18.23
CA LEU A 180 -28.19 27.56 -17.88
C LEU A 180 -29.13 26.70 -17.03
N GLN A 181 -29.22 25.38 -17.25
CA GLN A 181 -29.99 24.49 -16.37
C GLN A 181 -29.46 24.52 -14.94
N LYS A 182 -28.13 24.44 -14.77
CA LYS A 182 -27.49 24.51 -13.45
C LYS A 182 -27.77 25.85 -12.77
N GLU A 183 -27.61 26.96 -13.48
CA GLU A 183 -27.84 28.29 -12.93
C GLU A 183 -29.32 28.56 -12.64
N LEU A 184 -30.25 28.02 -13.44
CA LEU A 184 -31.69 28.07 -13.19
C LEU A 184 -32.04 27.34 -11.88
N MET A 185 -31.47 26.15 -11.65
CA MET A 185 -31.65 25.44 -10.37
C MET A 185 -31.13 26.24 -9.18
N GLN A 186 -29.96 26.87 -9.31
CA GLN A 186 -29.42 27.74 -8.27
C GLN A 186 -30.29 28.99 -8.05
N HIS A 187 -30.87 29.55 -9.12
CA HIS A 187 -31.80 30.66 -9.01
C HIS A 187 -33.06 30.26 -8.23
N TRP A 188 -33.65 29.11 -8.54
CA TRP A 188 -34.81 28.58 -7.81
C TRP A 188 -34.50 28.36 -6.32
N ILE A 189 -33.33 27.83 -5.98
CA ILE A 189 -32.86 27.74 -4.59
C ILE A 189 -32.66 29.13 -3.98
N ALA A 190 -32.11 30.09 -4.73
CA ALA A 190 -31.89 31.47 -4.28
C ALA A 190 -33.21 32.16 -3.90
N THR A 191 -34.25 31.95 -4.69
CA THR A 191 -35.59 32.53 -4.52
C THR A 191 -36.51 31.69 -3.63
N ALA A 192 -35.99 30.66 -2.95
CA ALA A 192 -36.76 29.74 -2.12
C ALA A 192 -37.97 29.13 -2.85
N LYS A 193 -37.84 28.81 -4.15
CA LYS A 193 -38.92 28.20 -4.92
C LYS A 193 -39.17 26.78 -4.42
N SER A 194 -40.42 26.45 -4.09
CA SER A 194 -40.72 25.17 -3.44
C SER A 194 -40.38 24.00 -4.37
N PRO A 195 -39.93 22.84 -3.84
CA PRO A 195 -39.70 21.68 -4.68
C PRO A 195 -40.94 21.19 -5.44
N ASP A 196 -42.15 21.43 -4.93
CA ASP A 196 -43.40 21.13 -5.63
C ASP A 196 -43.54 22.00 -6.89
N ASP A 197 -43.30 23.32 -6.78
CA ASP A 197 -43.34 24.22 -7.94
C ASP A 197 -42.28 23.86 -8.99
N VAL A 198 -41.09 23.45 -8.53
CA VAL A 198 -40.00 23.03 -9.42
C VAL A 198 -40.34 21.71 -10.11
N PHE A 199 -41.01 20.79 -9.42
CA PHE A 199 -41.51 19.54 -10.02
C PHE A 199 -42.44 19.82 -11.20
N HIS A 200 -43.41 20.72 -11.02
CA HIS A 200 -44.31 21.17 -12.10
C HIS A 200 -43.57 21.96 -13.19
N ALA A 201 -42.60 22.82 -12.82
CA ALA A 201 -41.80 23.56 -13.80
C ALA A 201 -40.98 22.63 -14.70
N MET A 202 -40.50 21.50 -14.17
CA MET A 202 -39.79 20.48 -14.93
C MET A 202 -40.75 19.53 -15.69
N ASN A 203 -42.06 19.81 -15.70
CA ASN A 203 -43.12 18.97 -16.29
C ASN A 203 -43.09 17.50 -15.81
N LEU A 204 -42.60 17.24 -14.59
CA LEU A 204 -42.51 15.89 -14.05
C LEU A 204 -43.89 15.31 -13.69
N ASP A 205 -44.85 16.16 -13.38
CA ASP A 205 -46.26 15.82 -13.16
C ASP A 205 -46.97 15.24 -14.39
N LYS A 206 -46.49 15.59 -15.60
CA LYS A 206 -47.02 15.06 -16.87
C LYS A 206 -46.36 13.74 -17.29
N ALA A 207 -45.32 13.29 -16.58
CA ALA A 207 -44.64 12.03 -16.85
C ALA A 207 -45.52 10.85 -16.37
N LYS A 208 -46.35 10.30 -17.27
CA LYS A 208 -47.36 9.28 -16.93
C LYS A 208 -46.78 7.95 -16.41
N GLN A 209 -45.65 7.47 -16.95
CA GLN A 209 -45.01 6.20 -16.54
C GLN A 209 -43.50 6.38 -16.36
N ASN A 210 -42.90 5.58 -15.47
CA ASN A 210 -41.44 5.52 -15.24
C ASN A 210 -40.82 6.82 -14.74
N ILE A 211 -41.58 7.64 -14.00
CA ILE A 211 -41.10 8.93 -13.47
C ILE A 211 -39.86 8.79 -12.60
N LEU A 212 -39.75 7.70 -11.82
CA LEU A 212 -38.59 7.46 -10.97
C LEU A 212 -37.32 7.20 -11.79
N SER A 213 -37.47 6.60 -12.97
CA SER A 213 -36.38 6.29 -13.91
C SER A 213 -36.05 7.43 -14.87
N ASN A 214 -36.80 8.53 -14.80
CA ASN A 214 -36.58 9.71 -15.62
C ASN A 214 -35.35 10.53 -15.11
N PRO A 215 -34.41 10.94 -15.98
CA PRO A 215 -33.22 11.71 -15.58
C PRO A 215 -33.55 13.06 -14.93
N GLU A 216 -34.59 13.75 -15.40
CA GLU A 216 -35.08 15.01 -14.86
C GLU A 216 -35.59 14.83 -13.42
N PHE A 217 -36.19 13.68 -13.09
CA PHE A 217 -36.54 13.35 -11.71
C PHE A 217 -35.32 13.23 -10.80
N THR A 218 -34.21 12.65 -11.29
CA THR A 218 -32.96 12.60 -10.52
C THR A 218 -32.39 14.01 -10.29
N ALA A 219 -32.50 14.88 -11.30
CA ALA A 219 -32.10 16.28 -11.17
C ALA A 219 -33.00 17.04 -10.17
N TRP A 220 -34.31 16.78 -10.17
CA TRP A 220 -35.24 17.31 -9.18
C TRP A 220 -34.96 16.80 -7.76
N ALA A 221 -34.69 15.50 -7.59
CA ALA A 221 -34.35 14.94 -6.28
C ALA A 221 -33.05 15.56 -5.73
N LYS A 222 -32.10 15.90 -6.60
CA LYS A 222 -30.92 16.70 -6.22
C LYS A 222 -31.28 18.14 -5.84
N TYR A 223 -32.20 18.77 -6.56
CA TYR A 223 -32.70 20.09 -6.21
C TYR A 223 -33.33 20.10 -4.80
N VAL A 224 -34.12 19.08 -4.46
CA VAL A 224 -34.70 18.90 -3.10
C VAL A 224 -33.60 18.87 -2.04
N ASP A 225 -32.48 18.16 -2.28
CA ASP A 225 -31.35 18.13 -1.34
C ASP A 225 -30.73 19.51 -1.16
N ASP A 226 -30.40 20.17 -2.28
CA ASP A 226 -29.73 21.47 -2.25
C ASP A 226 -30.64 22.54 -1.62
N PHE A 227 -31.96 22.43 -1.82
CA PHE A 227 -32.97 23.25 -1.16
C PHE A 227 -33.01 23.00 0.36
N ASN A 228 -33.12 21.73 0.78
CA ASN A 228 -33.18 21.36 2.21
C ASN A 228 -31.88 21.68 2.95
N ALA A 229 -30.72 21.61 2.27
CA ALA A 229 -29.44 22.01 2.84
C ALA A 229 -29.37 23.52 3.12
N LYS A 230 -30.04 24.34 2.30
CA LYS A 230 -30.12 25.78 2.49
C LYS A 230 -31.22 26.21 3.46
N TYR A 231 -32.30 25.45 3.54
CA TYR A 231 -33.49 25.74 4.35
C TYR A 231 -33.81 24.59 5.34
N PRO A 232 -32.93 24.32 6.32
CA PRO A 232 -33.06 23.15 7.21
C PRO A 232 -34.25 23.22 8.18
N GLU A 233 -34.75 24.43 8.48
CA GLU A 233 -35.85 24.65 9.43
C GLU A 233 -37.22 24.12 8.93
N ASN A 234 -37.37 23.94 7.61
CA ASN A 234 -38.59 23.41 7.01
C ASN A 234 -38.25 22.53 5.79
N PRO A 235 -37.77 21.29 6.02
CA PRO A 235 -37.34 20.42 4.94
C PRO A 235 -38.53 19.97 4.10
N ALA A 236 -38.42 20.15 2.79
CA ALA A 236 -39.38 19.64 1.83
C ALA A 236 -39.21 18.12 1.64
N LEU A 237 -40.33 17.41 1.58
CA LEU A 237 -40.39 15.99 1.23
C LEU A 237 -40.57 15.82 -0.29
N MET A 238 -40.35 14.61 -0.80
CA MET A 238 -40.69 14.25 -2.19
C MET A 238 -42.21 14.03 -2.37
N ALA A 239 -43.01 14.99 -1.90
CA ALA A 239 -44.46 14.90 -1.79
C ALA A 239 -45.22 14.63 -3.11
N PRO A 240 -44.84 15.18 -4.28
CA PRO A 240 -45.58 14.98 -5.52
C PRO A 240 -45.62 13.51 -5.94
N VAL A 241 -44.47 12.81 -5.89
CA VAL A 241 -44.40 11.39 -6.25
C VAL A 241 -45.12 10.49 -5.25
N LEU A 242 -45.14 10.86 -3.96
CA LEU A 242 -45.91 10.15 -2.94
C LEU A 242 -47.42 10.21 -3.21
N SER A 243 -47.91 11.19 -3.97
CA SER A 243 -49.33 11.30 -4.32
C SER A 243 -49.78 10.22 -5.31
N ASN A 244 -48.84 9.62 -6.06
CA ASN A 244 -49.10 8.46 -6.93
C ASN A 244 -49.20 7.14 -6.16
N ARG A 245 -49.02 7.14 -4.82
CA ARG A 245 -49.13 5.99 -3.90
C ARG A 245 -48.38 4.71 -4.30
N LYS A 246 -47.27 4.80 -5.05
CA LYS A 246 -46.44 3.62 -5.32
C LYS A 246 -45.77 3.16 -4.03
N THR A 247 -45.87 1.89 -3.67
CA THR A 247 -45.15 1.38 -2.50
C THR A 247 -43.63 1.48 -2.76
N PRO A 248 -42.80 1.52 -1.70
CA PRO A 248 -41.35 1.43 -1.87
C PRO A 248 -40.89 0.21 -2.68
N ASP A 249 -41.56 -0.92 -2.54
CA ASP A 249 -41.33 -2.15 -3.32
C ASP A 249 -41.66 -1.97 -4.81
N ASP A 250 -42.81 -1.37 -5.16
CA ASP A 250 -43.14 -1.05 -6.56
C ASP A 250 -42.15 -0.06 -7.17
N ALA A 251 -41.78 0.97 -6.40
CA ALA A 251 -40.79 1.97 -6.80
C ALA A 251 -39.41 1.34 -7.07
N LEU A 252 -39.02 0.33 -6.29
CA LEU A 252 -37.77 -0.40 -6.48
C LEU A 252 -37.78 -1.18 -7.80
N VAL A 253 -38.90 -1.80 -8.16
CA VAL A 253 -39.07 -2.56 -9.41
C VAL A 253 -39.05 -1.61 -10.62
N GLU A 254 -39.75 -0.48 -10.55
CA GLU A 254 -39.81 0.52 -11.62
C GLU A 254 -38.45 1.15 -11.95
N LEU A 255 -37.63 1.35 -10.91
CA LEU A 255 -36.25 1.83 -11.06
C LEU A 255 -35.30 0.80 -11.67
N GLY A 256 -35.80 -0.40 -12.02
CA GLY A 256 -34.98 -1.52 -12.50
C GLY A 256 -34.06 -2.11 -11.44
N LEU A 257 -34.20 -1.67 -10.19
CA LEU A 257 -33.35 -2.07 -9.07
C LEU A 257 -33.74 -3.45 -8.53
N GLY A 258 -34.98 -3.91 -8.77
CA GLY A 258 -35.47 -5.24 -8.37
C GLY A 258 -34.80 -6.45 -9.04
N ARG A 259 -33.91 -6.27 -10.03
CA ARG A 259 -33.27 -7.38 -10.78
C ARG A 259 -31.78 -7.56 -10.50
N THR A 260 -31.10 -6.60 -9.87
CA THR A 260 -29.64 -6.61 -9.72
C THR A 260 -29.21 -6.58 -8.25
N VAL A 261 -29.14 -7.76 -7.63
CA VAL A 261 -28.82 -7.91 -6.19
C VAL A 261 -27.41 -7.37 -5.86
N ASP A 262 -26.42 -7.63 -6.71
CA ASP A 262 -25.00 -7.37 -6.40
C ASP A 262 -24.53 -5.93 -6.62
N THR A 263 -25.27 -5.16 -7.41
CA THR A 263 -24.92 -3.79 -7.81
C THR A 263 -25.92 -2.76 -7.33
N LEU A 264 -26.98 -3.19 -6.63
CA LEU A 264 -28.08 -2.36 -6.14
C LEU A 264 -27.58 -1.07 -5.48
N MET A 265 -26.84 -1.20 -4.37
CA MET A 265 -26.35 -0.07 -3.57
C MET A 265 -25.28 0.78 -4.27
N GLY A 266 -24.74 0.30 -5.39
CA GLY A 266 -23.83 1.07 -6.23
C GLY A 266 -24.55 1.93 -7.28
N SER A 267 -25.85 1.70 -7.50
CA SER A 267 -26.63 2.48 -8.45
C SER A 267 -26.92 3.88 -7.91
N PRO A 268 -26.73 4.95 -8.70
CA PRO A 268 -27.18 6.29 -8.34
C PRO A 268 -28.68 6.36 -8.01
N LEU A 269 -29.48 5.51 -8.67
CA LEU A 269 -30.93 5.43 -8.46
C LEU A 269 -31.30 4.83 -7.10
N PHE A 270 -30.40 4.06 -6.47
CA PHE A 270 -30.64 3.51 -5.14
C PHE A 270 -30.74 4.61 -4.08
N ASN A 271 -29.95 5.69 -4.21
CA ASN A 271 -30.07 6.83 -3.30
C ASN A 271 -31.39 7.57 -3.47
N THR A 272 -31.85 7.71 -4.71
CA THR A 272 -33.17 8.28 -5.02
C THR A 272 -34.28 7.42 -4.40
N TRP A 273 -34.22 6.11 -4.60
CA TRP A 273 -35.15 5.15 -4.01
C TRP A 273 -35.14 5.16 -2.47
N LEU A 274 -33.96 5.21 -1.87
CA LEU A 274 -33.79 5.25 -0.41
C LEU A 274 -34.51 6.46 0.19
N LYS A 275 -34.30 7.64 -0.40
CA LYS A 275 -34.96 8.87 0.04
C LYS A 275 -36.47 8.82 -0.20
N TYR A 276 -36.90 8.28 -1.33
CA TYR A 276 -38.32 8.07 -1.63
C TYR A 276 -38.96 7.23 -0.54
N THR A 277 -38.33 6.11 -0.19
CA THR A 277 -38.80 5.17 0.83
C THR A 277 -38.86 5.80 2.22
N ASN A 278 -37.87 6.62 2.58
CA ASN A 278 -37.89 7.37 3.84
C ASN A 278 -39.04 8.39 3.87
N ALA A 279 -39.21 9.17 2.81
CA ALA A 279 -40.31 10.14 2.72
C ALA A 279 -41.69 9.44 2.75
N TYR A 280 -41.79 8.27 2.10
CA TYR A 280 -42.97 7.41 2.16
C TYR A 280 -43.25 6.94 3.59
N SER A 281 -42.23 6.41 4.28
CA SER A 281 -42.33 5.93 5.66
C SER A 281 -42.76 7.03 6.63
N THR A 282 -42.27 8.26 6.45
CA THR A 282 -42.67 9.41 7.27
C THR A 282 -44.13 9.81 7.04
N LYS A 283 -44.60 9.77 5.78
CA LYS A 283 -45.97 10.16 5.41
C LYS A 283 -47.00 9.08 5.78
N TYR A 284 -46.61 7.80 5.68
CA TYR A 284 -47.47 6.64 5.88
C TYR A 284 -46.89 5.70 6.97
N PRO A 285 -46.77 6.16 8.23
CA PRO A 285 -46.09 5.41 9.29
C PRO A 285 -46.78 4.08 9.65
N GLN A 286 -48.08 3.94 9.34
CA GLN A 286 -48.86 2.73 9.63
C GLN A 286 -48.63 1.59 8.63
N GLU A 287 -47.98 1.86 7.48
CA GLU A 287 -47.86 0.89 6.38
C GLU A 287 -46.58 0.04 6.43
N LYS A 288 -45.81 0.05 7.54
CA LYS A 288 -44.59 -0.77 7.74
C LYS A 288 -43.70 -0.82 6.48
N SER A 289 -43.37 0.38 5.99
CA SER A 289 -42.76 0.61 4.68
C SER A 289 -41.30 1.07 4.78
N THR A 290 -40.60 0.63 5.84
CA THR A 290 -39.19 0.98 6.00
C THR A 290 -38.34 0.39 4.88
N VAL A 291 -37.18 0.99 4.66
CA VAL A 291 -36.24 0.57 3.60
C VAL A 291 -35.93 -0.92 3.68
N ILE A 292 -35.69 -1.44 4.88
CA ILE A 292 -35.31 -2.84 5.05
C ILE A 292 -36.48 -3.80 4.81
N GLU A 293 -37.70 -3.41 5.18
CA GLU A 293 -38.91 -4.18 4.91
C GLU A 293 -39.19 -4.25 3.40
N ALA A 294 -39.04 -3.14 2.69
CA ALA A 294 -39.21 -3.10 1.23
C ALA A 294 -38.17 -3.97 0.50
N LEU A 295 -36.88 -3.90 0.90
CA LEU A 295 -35.85 -4.80 0.39
C LEU A 295 -36.18 -6.26 0.69
N THR A 296 -36.67 -6.54 1.90
CA THR A 296 -37.01 -7.90 2.36
C THR A 296 -38.19 -8.47 1.57
N ARG A 297 -39.23 -7.69 1.30
CA ARG A 297 -40.37 -8.10 0.45
C ARG A 297 -39.94 -8.40 -0.98
N THR A 298 -39.00 -7.62 -1.51
CA THR A 298 -38.55 -7.77 -2.90
C THR A 298 -37.57 -8.92 -3.11
N PHE A 299 -36.58 -9.05 -2.21
CA PHE A 299 -35.45 -9.97 -2.41
C PHE A 299 -35.47 -11.18 -1.46
N GLY A 300 -36.23 -11.13 -0.37
CA GLY A 300 -36.20 -12.13 0.70
C GLY A 300 -35.09 -11.89 1.73
N GLU A 301 -35.33 -12.31 2.98
CA GLU A 301 -34.47 -12.01 4.14
C GLU A 301 -33.02 -12.50 3.95
N LEU A 302 -32.84 -13.72 3.45
CA LEU A 302 -31.52 -14.32 3.19
C LEU A 302 -30.71 -13.50 2.17
N ASN A 303 -31.33 -13.16 1.04
CA ASN A 303 -30.65 -12.43 -0.03
C ASN A 303 -30.28 -11.01 0.40
N VAL A 304 -31.14 -10.36 1.18
CA VAL A 304 -30.84 -9.04 1.76
C VAL A 304 -29.64 -9.14 2.71
N ALA A 305 -29.59 -10.15 3.58
CA ALA A 305 -28.44 -10.34 4.47
C ALA A 305 -27.13 -10.55 3.70
N MET A 306 -27.15 -11.37 2.64
CA MET A 306 -25.99 -11.59 1.76
C MET A 306 -25.55 -10.31 1.05
N MET A 307 -26.51 -9.57 0.49
CA MET A 307 -26.28 -8.29 -0.18
C MET A 307 -25.60 -7.30 0.76
N LEU A 308 -26.09 -7.19 1.99
CA LEU A 308 -25.53 -6.28 2.99
C LEU A 308 -24.10 -6.65 3.37
N GLN A 309 -23.79 -7.92 3.58
CA GLN A 309 -22.41 -8.32 3.85
C GLN A 309 -21.48 -8.01 2.68
N LYS A 310 -21.92 -8.29 1.44
CA LYS A 310 -21.14 -7.96 0.25
C LYS A 310 -20.92 -6.46 0.12
N ALA A 311 -21.95 -5.65 0.36
CA ALA A 311 -21.86 -4.19 0.32
C ALA A 311 -20.97 -3.61 1.42
N LYS A 312 -20.84 -4.26 2.59
CA LYS A 312 -19.90 -3.85 3.66
C LYS A 312 -18.43 -3.95 3.25
N THR A 313 -18.10 -4.79 2.26
CA THR A 313 -16.72 -4.97 1.79
C THR A 313 -16.21 -3.77 0.97
N LYS A 314 -17.08 -3.02 0.29
CA LYS A 314 -16.72 -1.88 -0.55
C LYS A 314 -16.83 -0.57 0.23
N ASP A 315 -15.80 0.28 0.15
CA ASP A 315 -15.76 1.57 0.89
C ASP A 315 -16.99 2.45 0.60
N ALA A 316 -17.38 2.57 -0.67
CA ALA A 316 -18.48 3.43 -1.11
C ALA A 316 -19.85 3.03 -0.51
N THR A 317 -20.09 1.73 -0.27
CA THR A 317 -21.38 1.21 0.21
C THR A 317 -21.35 0.78 1.68
N ARG A 318 -20.19 0.84 2.34
CA ARG A 318 -20.01 0.30 3.70
C ARG A 318 -20.91 0.95 4.74
N SER A 319 -21.06 2.27 4.69
CA SER A 319 -21.83 3.02 5.69
C SER A 319 -23.32 2.66 5.63
N ILE A 320 -23.91 2.75 4.43
CA ILE A 320 -25.32 2.43 4.23
C ILE A 320 -25.61 0.96 4.50
N ALA A 321 -24.72 0.05 4.13
CA ALA A 321 -24.88 -1.37 4.40
C ALA A 321 -24.89 -1.70 5.91
N LYS A 322 -24.07 -1.01 6.73
CA LYS A 322 -24.11 -1.16 8.20
C LYS A 322 -25.41 -0.63 8.81
N GLN A 323 -25.92 0.48 8.30
CA GLN A 323 -27.21 1.04 8.75
C GLN A 323 -28.36 0.08 8.42
N LEU A 324 -28.40 -0.43 7.19
CA LEU A 324 -29.44 -1.36 6.75
C LEU A 324 -29.32 -2.74 7.41
N GLU A 325 -28.12 -3.24 7.68
CA GLU A 325 -27.92 -4.42 8.54
C GLU A 325 -28.48 -4.17 9.93
N SER A 326 -28.20 -3.01 10.54
CA SER A 326 -28.74 -2.69 11.86
C SER A 326 -30.28 -2.65 11.86
N ALA A 327 -30.89 -2.06 10.82
CA ALA A 327 -32.34 -2.07 10.64
C ALA A 327 -32.88 -3.50 10.42
N GLN A 328 -32.15 -4.37 9.72
CA GLN A 328 -32.52 -5.78 9.53
C GLN A 328 -32.56 -6.54 10.86
N LEU A 329 -31.53 -6.35 11.69
CA LEU A 329 -31.47 -6.97 13.01
C LEU A 329 -32.61 -6.47 13.92
N GLU A 330 -32.96 -5.19 13.85
CA GLU A 330 -34.12 -4.66 14.60
C GLU A 330 -35.45 -5.21 14.09
N MET A 331 -35.61 -5.33 12.78
CA MET A 331 -36.80 -5.92 12.19
C MET A 331 -36.99 -7.38 12.67
N TRP A 332 -35.90 -8.14 12.78
CA TRP A 332 -35.96 -9.50 13.32
C TRP A 332 -36.27 -9.53 14.82
N LEU A 333 -35.67 -8.63 15.60
CA LEU A 333 -35.86 -8.55 17.05
C LEU A 333 -37.31 -8.13 17.40
N THR A 334 -37.81 -7.09 16.75
CA THR A 334 -39.19 -6.60 16.91
C THR A 334 -40.25 -7.56 16.36
N GLY A 335 -39.87 -8.38 15.38
CA GLY A 335 -40.65 -9.52 14.91
C GLY A 335 -40.57 -10.76 15.82
N GLU A 336 -39.95 -10.65 17.00
CA GLU A 336 -39.79 -11.71 18.00
C GLU A 336 -39.11 -12.99 17.46
N LYS A 337 -38.27 -12.88 16.41
CA LYS A 337 -37.54 -14.03 15.88
C LYS A 337 -36.52 -14.51 16.92
N SER A 338 -36.51 -15.79 17.22
CA SER A 338 -35.46 -16.37 18.05
C SER A 338 -34.12 -16.41 17.30
N VAL A 339 -33.02 -16.60 18.03
CA VAL A 339 -31.71 -16.86 17.43
C VAL A 339 -31.76 -18.09 16.52
N ASP A 340 -32.57 -19.09 16.88
CA ASP A 340 -32.77 -20.31 16.09
C ASP A 340 -33.54 -20.04 14.79
N ASP A 341 -34.54 -19.16 14.81
CA ASP A 341 -35.26 -18.75 13.61
C ASP A 341 -34.33 -18.05 12.62
N VAL A 342 -33.50 -17.13 13.11
CA VAL A 342 -32.51 -16.43 12.28
C VAL A 342 -31.42 -17.38 11.77
N HIS A 343 -30.97 -18.32 12.60
CA HIS A 343 -30.05 -19.37 12.17
C HIS A 343 -30.61 -20.20 11.01
N ASN A 344 -31.87 -20.63 11.11
CA ASN A 344 -32.53 -21.43 10.08
C ASN A 344 -32.79 -20.60 8.81
N LEU A 345 -33.19 -19.33 8.95
CA LEU A 345 -33.37 -18.37 7.86
C LEU A 345 -32.10 -18.16 7.05
N LEU A 346 -30.97 -18.00 7.74
CA LEU A 346 -29.67 -17.79 7.10
C LEU A 346 -29.11 -19.05 6.41
N GLY A 347 -29.81 -20.18 6.52
CA GLY A 347 -29.54 -21.38 5.73
C GLY A 347 -28.18 -22.00 6.00
N PHE A 348 -27.70 -21.94 7.25
CA PHE A 348 -26.38 -22.50 7.59
C PHE A 348 -26.33 -24.03 7.46
N GLY A 349 -27.45 -24.75 7.59
CA GLY A 349 -27.49 -26.21 7.48
C GLY A 349 -26.52 -26.91 8.45
N LEU A 350 -26.12 -28.15 8.13
CA LEU A 350 -25.06 -28.89 8.85
C LEU A 350 -23.66 -28.57 8.27
N LYS A 351 -23.33 -27.28 8.08
CA LYS A 351 -22.02 -26.89 7.54
C LYS A 351 -20.90 -27.30 8.49
N SER A 352 -19.82 -27.85 7.92
CA SER A 352 -18.58 -28.20 8.63
C SER A 352 -17.74 -26.98 9.01
N ASP A 353 -17.87 -25.88 8.25
CA ASP A 353 -17.27 -24.57 8.51
C ASP A 353 -18.05 -23.43 7.81
N PHE A 354 -17.67 -22.19 8.14
CA PHE A 354 -18.18 -20.94 7.57
C PHE A 354 -17.16 -20.26 6.65
N THR A 355 -16.12 -20.96 6.19
CA THR A 355 -15.09 -20.35 5.35
C THR A 355 -15.71 -19.87 4.03
N GLY A 356 -15.53 -18.58 3.74
CA GLY A 356 -16.17 -17.93 2.59
C GLY A 356 -17.66 -17.61 2.76
N ASN A 357 -18.29 -17.97 3.87
CA ASN A 357 -19.68 -17.60 4.18
C ASN A 357 -19.73 -16.30 5.01
N PRO A 358 -20.18 -15.18 4.43
CA PRO A 358 -20.16 -13.90 5.14
C PRO A 358 -21.26 -13.78 6.21
N LEU A 359 -22.28 -14.65 6.19
CA LEU A 359 -23.48 -14.53 7.03
C LEU A 359 -23.25 -14.91 8.50
N LEU A 360 -22.14 -15.59 8.83
CA LEU A 360 -21.81 -15.91 10.22
C LEU A 360 -21.79 -14.65 11.09
N ASN A 361 -21.21 -13.56 10.58
CA ASN A 361 -21.16 -12.28 11.27
C ASN A 361 -22.56 -11.69 11.49
N THR A 362 -23.50 -11.94 10.58
CA THR A 362 -24.89 -11.49 10.71
C THR A 362 -25.60 -12.21 11.85
N LEU A 363 -25.45 -13.54 11.93
CA LEU A 363 -26.01 -14.32 13.05
C LEU A 363 -25.44 -13.85 14.39
N VAL A 364 -24.12 -13.70 14.48
CA VAL A 364 -23.47 -13.30 15.74
C VAL A 364 -23.84 -11.86 16.11
N SER A 365 -23.98 -10.96 15.14
CA SER A 365 -24.46 -9.59 15.40
C SER A 365 -25.91 -9.57 15.88
N TYR A 366 -26.76 -10.46 15.35
CA TYR A 366 -28.12 -10.63 15.85
C TYR A 366 -28.12 -11.11 17.31
N MET A 367 -27.30 -12.11 17.61
CA MET A 367 -27.16 -12.63 18.97
C MET A 367 -26.65 -11.56 19.95
N ASP A 368 -25.66 -10.76 19.57
CA ASP A 368 -25.20 -9.63 20.40
C ASP A 368 -26.36 -8.69 20.75
N ARG A 369 -27.26 -8.45 19.80
CA ARG A 369 -28.45 -7.62 20.01
C ARG A 369 -29.42 -8.27 21.01
N VAL A 370 -29.74 -9.56 20.83
CA VAL A 370 -30.59 -10.32 21.75
C VAL A 370 -30.01 -10.37 23.15
N VAL A 371 -28.69 -10.59 23.27
CA VAL A 371 -27.99 -10.62 24.57
C VAL A 371 -27.96 -9.24 25.21
N LYS A 372 -27.89 -8.15 24.46
CA LYS A 372 -27.97 -6.79 25.03
C LYS A 372 -29.32 -6.49 25.67
N GLU A 373 -30.42 -6.98 25.08
CA GLU A 373 -31.75 -6.90 25.70
C GLU A 373 -31.88 -7.83 26.91
N ASN A 374 -31.20 -8.99 26.89
CA ASN A 374 -31.25 -9.99 27.95
C ASN A 374 -29.85 -10.51 28.34
N PRO A 375 -29.04 -9.75 29.12
CA PRO A 375 -27.62 -10.06 29.36
C PRO A 375 -27.33 -11.42 29.99
N GLY A 376 -28.30 -11.99 30.74
CA GLY A 376 -28.16 -13.30 31.39
C GLY A 376 -28.18 -14.51 30.44
N GLN A 377 -28.56 -14.33 29.16
CA GLN A 377 -28.77 -15.44 28.23
C GLN A 377 -27.55 -15.83 27.39
N ALA A 378 -26.45 -15.09 27.46
CA ALA A 378 -25.28 -15.30 26.60
C ALA A 378 -24.77 -16.76 26.62
N THR A 379 -24.57 -17.33 27.82
CA THR A 379 -24.08 -18.70 27.97
C THR A 379 -25.07 -19.72 27.40
N THR A 380 -26.37 -19.58 27.69
CA THR A 380 -27.41 -20.51 27.23
C THR A 380 -27.55 -20.49 25.70
N LEU A 381 -27.51 -19.31 25.09
CA LEU A 381 -27.59 -19.16 23.64
C LEU A 381 -26.36 -19.76 22.93
N LEU A 382 -25.16 -19.49 23.44
CA LEU A 382 -23.93 -20.07 22.89
C LEU A 382 -23.89 -21.60 23.06
N ALA A 383 -24.32 -22.13 24.21
CA ALA A 383 -24.38 -23.57 24.46
C ALA A 383 -25.45 -24.26 23.59
N THR A 384 -26.58 -23.62 23.32
CA THR A 384 -27.59 -24.16 22.39
C THR A 384 -27.00 -24.29 20.99
N LEU A 385 -26.27 -23.28 20.52
CA LEU A 385 -25.61 -23.31 19.22
C LEU A 385 -24.42 -24.27 19.15
N GLU A 386 -23.77 -24.59 20.27
CA GLU A 386 -22.79 -25.67 20.37
C GLU A 386 -23.37 -27.02 19.90
N THR A 387 -24.65 -27.26 20.16
CA THR A 387 -25.31 -28.49 19.68
C THR A 387 -25.58 -28.50 18.18
N ARG A 388 -25.63 -27.31 17.55
CA ARG A 388 -25.92 -27.13 16.13
C ARG A 388 -24.67 -27.11 15.27
N PHE A 389 -23.58 -26.52 15.77
CA PHE A 389 -22.31 -26.43 15.06
C PHE A 389 -21.32 -27.48 15.58
N LYS A 390 -20.81 -28.31 14.68
CA LYS A 390 -19.76 -29.28 15.00
C LYS A 390 -18.41 -28.82 14.46
N ASP A 391 -17.35 -29.40 15.00
CA ASP A 391 -15.99 -29.25 14.50
C ASP A 391 -15.58 -27.77 14.35
N LYS A 392 -15.04 -27.40 13.19
CA LYS A 392 -14.45 -26.10 12.89
C LYS A 392 -15.47 -24.95 12.87
N ALA A 393 -16.71 -25.23 12.47
CA ALA A 393 -17.80 -24.26 12.48
C ALA A 393 -18.02 -23.66 13.89
N LEU A 394 -18.02 -24.52 14.93
CA LEU A 394 -18.21 -24.07 16.31
C LEU A 394 -17.17 -23.03 16.71
N ASN A 395 -15.89 -23.32 16.48
CA ASN A 395 -14.83 -22.39 16.88
C ASN A 395 -14.85 -21.10 16.06
N GLN A 396 -15.15 -21.16 14.75
CA GLN A 396 -15.33 -19.94 13.94
C GLN A 396 -16.45 -19.06 14.47
N PHE A 397 -17.56 -19.67 14.90
CA PHE A 397 -18.65 -18.98 15.58
C PHE A 397 -18.21 -18.37 16.91
N LEU A 398 -17.52 -19.13 17.77
CA LEU A 398 -16.98 -18.61 19.04
C LEU A 398 -16.02 -17.43 18.82
N ARG A 399 -15.14 -17.51 17.80
CA ARG A 399 -14.24 -16.42 17.42
C ARG A 399 -14.99 -15.17 16.97
N ALA A 400 -16.11 -15.33 16.27
CA ALA A 400 -16.97 -14.20 15.91
C ALA A 400 -17.64 -13.61 17.15
N ALA A 401 -18.16 -14.45 18.06
CA ALA A 401 -18.80 -14.02 19.31
C ALA A 401 -17.84 -13.28 20.25
N MET A 402 -16.56 -13.69 20.31
CA MET A 402 -15.51 -13.03 21.10
C MET A 402 -15.26 -11.57 20.70
N LYS A 403 -15.67 -11.14 19.51
CA LYS A 403 -15.55 -9.74 19.08
C LYS A 403 -16.58 -8.83 19.76
N PHE A 404 -17.57 -9.41 20.43
CA PHE A 404 -18.65 -8.69 21.10
C PHE A 404 -18.47 -8.77 22.62
N PRO A 405 -18.32 -7.63 23.33
CA PRO A 405 -18.13 -7.63 24.78
C PRO A 405 -19.23 -8.35 25.58
N SER A 406 -20.46 -8.36 25.05
CA SER A 406 -21.63 -9.04 25.63
C SER A 406 -21.47 -10.57 25.71
N MET A 407 -20.69 -11.16 24.82
CA MET A 407 -20.54 -12.61 24.67
C MET A 407 -19.09 -13.08 24.88
N GLU A 408 -18.11 -12.18 24.95
CA GLU A 408 -16.68 -12.50 25.00
C GLU A 408 -16.35 -13.50 26.12
N LYS A 409 -16.77 -13.21 27.35
CA LYS A 409 -16.46 -14.07 28.51
C LYS A 409 -17.02 -15.49 28.35
N ALA A 410 -18.26 -15.61 27.90
CA ALA A 410 -18.92 -16.91 27.71
C ALA A 410 -18.29 -17.69 26.53
N ALA A 411 -17.99 -17.03 25.42
CA ALA A 411 -17.34 -17.64 24.27
C ALA A 411 -15.92 -18.14 24.62
N VAL A 412 -15.15 -17.36 25.38
CA VAL A 412 -13.82 -17.76 25.86
C VAL A 412 -13.89 -18.95 26.81
N ALA A 413 -14.89 -18.99 27.71
CA ALA A 413 -15.11 -20.11 28.61
C ALA A 413 -15.37 -21.41 27.84
N ILE A 414 -16.34 -21.40 26.91
CA ILE A 414 -16.70 -22.57 26.08
C ILE A 414 -15.50 -23.04 25.25
N GLN A 415 -14.76 -22.12 24.60
CA GLN A 415 -13.56 -22.48 23.84
C GLN A 415 -12.50 -23.13 24.74
N THR A 416 -12.31 -22.60 25.94
CA THR A 416 -11.32 -23.11 26.90
C THR A 416 -11.71 -24.50 27.40
N GLU A 417 -12.98 -24.70 27.76
CA GLU A 417 -13.53 -25.98 28.18
C GLU A 417 -13.34 -27.06 27.10
N LYS A 418 -13.60 -26.74 25.82
CA LYS A 418 -13.36 -27.68 24.72
C LYS A 418 -11.91 -28.04 24.50
N ILE A 419 -10.99 -27.08 24.62
CA ILE A 419 -9.56 -27.38 24.54
C ILE A 419 -9.13 -28.33 25.68
N GLN A 420 -9.68 -28.13 26.89
CA GLN A 420 -9.40 -29.03 28.02
C GLN A 420 -10.02 -30.43 27.83
N GLU A 421 -11.24 -30.51 27.29
CA GLU A 421 -11.88 -31.79 26.93
C GLU A 421 -11.06 -32.55 25.88
N TYR A 422 -10.55 -31.86 24.87
CA TYR A 422 -9.67 -32.45 23.86
C TYR A 422 -8.34 -32.92 24.45
N LEU A 423 -7.81 -32.26 25.48
CA LEU A 423 -6.61 -32.73 26.18
C LEU A 423 -6.91 -33.95 27.04
N ALA A 424 -8.08 -33.98 27.71
CA ALA A 424 -8.52 -35.10 28.53
C ALA A 424 -8.75 -36.37 27.69
N THR A 425 -9.30 -36.21 26.49
CA THR A 425 -9.63 -37.30 25.54
C THR A 425 -8.52 -37.60 24.52
N ASP A 426 -7.31 -37.10 24.74
CA ASP A 426 -6.12 -37.34 23.91
C ASP A 426 -6.34 -37.10 22.42
N GLN A 427 -7.04 -36.01 22.08
CA GLN A 427 -7.17 -35.59 20.68
C GLN A 427 -5.82 -35.14 20.12
N SER A 428 -5.52 -35.56 18.89
CA SER A 428 -4.29 -35.16 18.20
C SER A 428 -4.17 -33.63 18.12
N PRO A 429 -2.97 -33.06 18.41
CA PRO A 429 -2.72 -31.65 18.17
C PRO A 429 -3.02 -31.17 16.74
N GLN A 430 -2.91 -32.02 15.72
CA GLN A 430 -3.33 -31.67 14.36
C GLN A 430 -4.84 -31.44 14.26
N LYS A 431 -5.64 -32.29 14.91
CA LYS A 431 -7.10 -32.12 14.95
C LYS A 431 -7.49 -30.84 15.69
N VAL A 432 -6.81 -30.52 16.79
CA VAL A 432 -7.05 -29.27 17.53
C VAL A 432 -6.59 -28.05 16.73
N PHE A 433 -5.54 -28.15 15.93
CA PHE A 433 -5.11 -27.09 15.00
C PHE A 433 -6.21 -26.74 14.00
N MET A 434 -6.81 -27.77 13.38
CA MET A 434 -7.96 -27.63 12.45
C MET A 434 -9.19 -27.05 13.14
N TRP A 435 -9.51 -27.56 14.34
CA TRP A 435 -10.65 -27.07 15.11
C TRP A 435 -10.50 -25.59 15.48
N LEU A 436 -9.29 -25.17 15.87
CA LEU A 436 -8.97 -23.77 16.17
C LEU A 436 -8.98 -22.86 14.93
N ASP A 437 -9.27 -23.41 13.74
CA ASP A 437 -9.30 -22.69 12.47
C ASP A 437 -7.96 -21.99 12.17
N LEU A 438 -6.86 -22.61 12.63
CA LEU A 438 -5.51 -22.08 12.49
C LEU A 438 -4.94 -22.32 11.09
N ASP A 439 -5.60 -23.09 10.24
CA ASP A 439 -5.26 -23.32 8.83
C ASP A 439 -5.81 -22.23 7.90
N ASN A 440 -6.80 -21.45 8.34
CA ASN A 440 -7.38 -20.35 7.57
C ASN A 440 -6.89 -18.95 7.98
N VAL A 441 -6.00 -18.84 8.97
CA VAL A 441 -5.50 -17.54 9.45
C VAL A 441 -4.63 -16.85 8.39
N GLY A 442 -4.01 -17.62 7.49
CA GLY A 442 -3.10 -17.11 6.47
C GLY A 442 -1.76 -16.70 7.07
N ASP A 443 -1.10 -15.72 6.45
CA ASP A 443 0.29 -15.35 6.77
C ASP A 443 0.50 -14.82 8.19
N LYS A 444 -0.59 -14.48 8.88
CA LYS A 444 -0.59 -13.97 10.26
C LYS A 444 -0.65 -15.07 11.32
N LEU A 445 -0.53 -16.35 10.94
CA LEU A 445 -0.58 -17.50 11.84
C LEU A 445 0.23 -17.31 13.13
N LEU A 446 1.50 -16.90 13.01
CA LEU A 446 2.40 -16.78 14.17
C LEU A 446 2.09 -15.61 15.10
N SER A 447 1.22 -14.68 14.66
CA SER A 447 0.70 -13.58 15.49
C SER A 447 -0.67 -13.90 16.11
N ASP A 448 -1.32 -14.99 15.70
CA ASP A 448 -2.65 -15.33 16.20
C ASP A 448 -2.58 -15.80 17.67
N PRO A 449 -3.37 -15.21 18.59
CA PRO A 449 -3.37 -15.62 19.99
C PRO A 449 -3.71 -17.11 20.21
N LEU A 450 -4.55 -17.69 19.35
CA LEU A 450 -4.91 -19.11 19.42
C LEU A 450 -3.76 -20.02 19.00
N PHE A 451 -2.85 -19.55 18.14
CA PHE A 451 -1.62 -20.30 17.82
C PHE A 451 -0.75 -20.51 19.06
N THR A 452 -0.64 -19.50 19.93
CA THR A 452 0.10 -19.61 21.19
C THR A 452 -0.59 -20.57 22.17
N LYS A 453 -1.92 -20.50 22.26
CA LYS A 453 -2.71 -21.46 23.07
C LYS A 453 -2.54 -22.89 22.55
N TRP A 454 -2.55 -23.07 21.24
CA TRP A 454 -2.34 -24.36 20.59
C TRP A 454 -0.92 -24.91 20.80
N MET A 455 0.11 -24.07 20.72
CA MET A 455 1.49 -24.49 21.05
C MET A 455 1.60 -25.00 22.49
N LYS A 456 0.88 -24.37 23.43
CA LYS A 456 0.77 -24.87 24.81
C LYS A 456 0.05 -26.22 24.84
N TYR A 457 -1.07 -26.37 24.13
CA TYR A 457 -1.77 -27.64 24.00
C TYR A 457 -0.86 -28.77 23.50
N VAL A 458 -0.07 -28.54 22.44
CA VAL A 458 0.87 -29.55 21.91
C VAL A 458 1.89 -29.96 22.98
N LYS A 459 2.41 -28.99 23.74
CA LYS A 459 3.34 -29.27 24.85
C LYS A 459 2.69 -30.13 25.93
N ASP A 460 1.49 -29.75 26.37
CA ASP A 460 0.77 -30.45 27.43
C ASP A 460 0.37 -31.87 26.97
N PHE A 461 -0.07 -32.03 25.72
CA PHE A 461 -0.36 -33.30 25.08
C PHE A 461 0.88 -34.21 25.04
N ASN A 462 2.03 -33.70 24.57
CA ASN A 462 3.27 -34.47 24.47
C ASN A 462 3.86 -34.86 25.84
N GLN A 463 3.63 -34.03 26.87
CA GLN A 463 4.01 -34.35 28.25
C GLN A 463 3.14 -35.46 28.83
N LYS A 464 1.83 -35.42 28.57
CA LYS A 464 0.88 -36.47 28.98
C LYS A 464 1.13 -37.79 28.22
N ASN A 465 1.56 -37.72 26.96
CA ASN A 465 1.71 -38.85 26.05
C ASN A 465 3.17 -39.07 25.60
N PRO A 466 4.12 -39.43 26.50
CA PRO A 466 5.54 -39.49 26.18
C PRO A 466 5.91 -40.56 25.13
N LYS A 467 5.09 -41.59 24.93
CA LYS A 467 5.28 -42.64 23.91
C LYS A 467 4.64 -42.31 22.56
N HIS A 468 3.77 -41.30 22.52
CA HIS A 468 2.96 -40.92 21.35
C HIS A 468 3.04 -39.41 21.11
N GLN A 469 4.24 -38.85 21.20
CA GLN A 469 4.43 -37.42 20.95
C GLN A 469 4.13 -37.07 19.50
N GLU A 470 3.41 -35.98 19.30
CA GLU A 470 3.10 -35.43 17.97
C GLU A 470 3.91 -34.16 17.70
N SER A 471 4.31 -33.99 16.44
CA SER A 471 5.08 -32.82 16.02
C SER A 471 4.16 -31.61 15.83
N TRP A 472 4.45 -30.53 16.57
CA TRP A 472 3.81 -29.23 16.35
C TRP A 472 4.15 -28.63 14.98
N PHE A 473 5.22 -29.08 14.31
CA PHE A 473 5.60 -28.52 13.01
C PHE A 473 4.82 -29.15 11.85
N THR A 474 4.32 -30.39 12.01
CA THR A 474 3.61 -31.12 10.95
C THR A 474 2.37 -30.37 10.44
N PRO A 475 1.46 -29.85 11.29
CA PRO A 475 0.30 -29.10 10.81
C PRO A 475 0.68 -27.85 10.04
N ILE A 476 1.68 -27.10 10.51
CA ILE A 476 2.15 -25.89 9.83
C ILE A 476 2.67 -26.21 8.42
N ARG A 477 3.48 -27.27 8.28
CA ARG A 477 4.01 -27.69 6.97
C ARG A 477 2.95 -28.28 6.04
N SER A 478 1.87 -28.83 6.58
CA SER A 478 0.80 -29.44 5.79
C SER A 478 -0.14 -28.38 5.22
N GLU A 479 -0.44 -27.34 6.01
CA GLU A 479 -1.42 -26.32 5.65
C GLU A 479 -0.80 -25.04 5.05
N TYR A 480 0.50 -24.80 5.28
CA TYR A 480 1.19 -23.58 4.85
C TYR A 480 2.50 -23.86 4.13
N ASP A 481 2.97 -22.88 3.34
CA ASP A 481 4.39 -22.74 3.00
C ASP A 481 5.13 -22.12 4.21
N PRO A 482 5.94 -22.90 4.96
CA PRO A 482 6.59 -22.38 6.16
C PRO A 482 7.54 -21.22 5.87
N GLN A 483 8.13 -21.16 4.67
CA GLN A 483 9.05 -20.07 4.31
C GLN A 483 8.31 -18.74 4.18
N HIS A 484 7.11 -18.77 3.60
CA HIS A 484 6.27 -17.60 3.47
C HIS A 484 5.79 -17.10 4.85
N VAL A 485 5.35 -18.03 5.72
CA VAL A 485 4.97 -17.71 7.10
C VAL A 485 6.12 -17.10 7.89
N ILE A 486 7.34 -17.67 7.79
CA ILE A 486 8.54 -17.11 8.42
C ILE A 486 8.82 -15.70 7.90
N LYS A 487 8.80 -15.50 6.59
CA LYS A 487 9.11 -14.20 5.97
C LYS A 487 8.13 -13.12 6.41
N THR A 488 6.83 -13.43 6.45
CA THR A 488 5.82 -12.47 6.92
C THR A 488 6.01 -12.15 8.39
N ALA A 489 6.23 -13.17 9.23
CA ALA A 489 6.45 -12.98 10.67
C ALA A 489 7.75 -12.21 10.98
N MET A 490 8.82 -12.38 10.20
CA MET A 490 10.06 -11.60 10.39
C MET A 490 9.88 -10.08 10.23
N ASN A 491 8.80 -9.63 9.56
CA ASN A 491 8.49 -8.21 9.43
C ASN A 491 7.83 -7.61 10.68
N ASP A 492 7.32 -8.43 11.60
CA ASP A 492 6.71 -8.00 12.86
C ASP A 492 7.63 -8.36 14.05
N PRO A 493 8.23 -7.36 14.74
CA PRO A 493 9.11 -7.60 15.89
C PRO A 493 8.53 -8.52 16.97
N SER A 494 7.21 -8.52 17.16
CA SER A 494 6.54 -9.36 18.16
C SER A 494 6.59 -10.86 17.82
N THR A 495 6.72 -11.20 16.54
CA THR A 495 6.69 -12.60 16.06
C THR A 495 8.06 -13.16 15.66
N VAL A 496 9.12 -12.34 15.64
CA VAL A 496 10.50 -12.74 15.27
C VAL A 496 10.98 -13.97 16.05
N LYS A 497 10.67 -14.08 17.35
CA LYS A 497 11.06 -15.25 18.16
C LYS A 497 10.40 -16.53 17.65
N MET A 498 9.10 -16.47 17.32
CA MET A 498 8.37 -17.62 16.78
C MET A 498 8.82 -17.94 15.36
N ALA A 499 9.04 -16.93 14.51
CA ALA A 499 9.59 -17.11 13.17
C ALA A 499 10.94 -17.87 13.21
N ASN A 500 11.83 -17.49 14.11
CA ASN A 500 13.11 -18.20 14.31
C ASN A 500 12.92 -19.64 14.82
N LEU A 501 11.89 -19.92 15.63
CA LEU A 501 11.56 -21.28 16.05
C LEU A 501 11.12 -22.13 14.86
N VAL A 502 10.20 -21.62 14.03
CA VAL A 502 9.73 -22.29 12.82
C VAL A 502 10.87 -22.49 11.82
N GLN A 503 11.76 -21.50 11.63
CA GLN A 503 12.94 -21.62 10.78
C GLN A 503 13.90 -22.74 11.23
N ARG A 504 14.07 -22.91 12.55
CA ARG A 504 14.90 -24.00 13.09
C ARG A 504 14.28 -25.37 12.83
N GLU A 505 12.98 -25.54 13.07
CA GLU A 505 12.31 -26.82 12.78
C GLU A 505 12.27 -27.12 11.29
N LEU A 506 12.04 -26.13 10.43
CA LEU A 506 12.13 -26.29 8.97
C LEU A 506 13.52 -26.78 8.54
N SER A 507 14.58 -26.23 9.14
CA SER A 507 15.97 -26.65 8.86
C SER A 507 16.24 -28.08 9.32
N LYS A 508 15.72 -28.48 10.50
CA LYS A 508 15.83 -29.86 10.99
C LYS A 508 15.09 -30.83 10.07
N HIS A 509 13.87 -30.48 9.66
CA HIS A 509 13.08 -31.29 8.75
C HIS A 509 13.78 -31.48 7.40
N TRP A 510 14.35 -30.42 6.80
CA TRP A 510 15.17 -30.57 5.59
C TRP A 510 16.37 -31.51 5.81
N LEU A 511 16.97 -31.49 6.99
CA LEU A 511 18.11 -32.35 7.34
C LEU A 511 17.68 -33.81 7.50
N GLU A 512 16.50 -34.07 8.07
CA GLU A 512 15.89 -35.40 8.20
C GLU A 512 15.52 -35.99 6.83
N GLU A 513 14.94 -35.18 5.94
CA GLU A 513 14.68 -35.58 4.55
C GLU A 513 15.95 -35.61 3.67
N LYS A 514 17.13 -35.39 4.27
CA LYS A 514 18.44 -35.38 3.61
C LYS A 514 18.46 -34.49 2.36
N LYS A 515 17.82 -33.32 2.42
CA LYS A 515 17.87 -32.35 1.32
C LYS A 515 19.31 -31.87 1.15
N SER A 516 19.84 -31.92 -0.06
CA SER A 516 21.21 -31.42 -0.28
C SER A 516 21.26 -29.90 -0.05
N PRO A 517 22.40 -29.34 0.39
CA PRO A 517 22.56 -27.89 0.54
C PRO A 517 22.19 -27.10 -0.73
N ARG A 518 22.42 -27.67 -1.93
CA ARG A 518 21.97 -27.09 -3.20
C ARG A 518 20.45 -26.92 -3.28
N ILE A 519 19.68 -27.93 -2.88
CA ILE A 519 18.21 -27.88 -2.90
C ILE A 519 17.73 -26.81 -1.90
N VAL A 520 18.28 -26.80 -0.69
CA VAL A 520 17.91 -25.81 0.33
C VAL A 520 18.25 -24.39 -0.09
N PHE A 521 19.36 -24.19 -0.82
CA PHE A 521 19.71 -22.89 -1.41
C PHE A 521 18.59 -22.35 -2.32
N ARG A 522 17.98 -23.24 -3.12
CA ARG A 522 16.85 -22.91 -4.01
C ARG A 522 15.55 -22.70 -3.25
N PHE A 523 15.28 -23.50 -2.21
CA PHE A 523 14.12 -23.31 -1.36
C PHE A 523 14.09 -21.90 -0.79
N LEU A 524 15.23 -21.45 -0.25
CA LEU A 524 15.44 -20.10 0.28
C LEU A 524 15.53 -19.00 -0.80
N LYS A 525 15.28 -19.34 -2.08
CA LYS A 525 15.33 -18.43 -3.24
C LYS A 525 16.64 -17.65 -3.37
N LEU A 526 17.74 -18.17 -2.82
CA LEU A 526 19.05 -17.52 -2.86
C LEU A 526 19.65 -17.49 -4.27
N ASN A 527 19.18 -18.35 -5.18
CA ASN A 527 19.52 -18.31 -6.60
C ASN A 527 18.85 -17.16 -7.37
N GLN A 528 17.91 -16.44 -6.74
CA GLN A 528 17.21 -15.27 -7.30
C GLN A 528 17.63 -13.97 -6.59
N ALA A 529 18.47 -14.05 -5.55
CA ALA A 529 18.89 -12.89 -4.76
C ALA A 529 20.00 -12.04 -5.44
N GLU A 530 20.56 -12.53 -6.55
CA GLU A 530 21.56 -11.85 -7.37
C GLU A 530 22.71 -11.28 -6.51
N GLU A 531 23.11 -10.02 -6.73
CA GLU A 531 24.22 -9.36 -6.03
C GLU A 531 24.04 -9.29 -4.51
N LYS A 532 22.80 -9.43 -4.01
CA LYS A 532 22.48 -9.41 -2.56
C LYS A 532 22.57 -10.78 -1.91
N THR A 533 22.87 -11.84 -2.67
CA THR A 533 22.88 -13.23 -2.18
C THR A 533 23.67 -13.40 -0.88
N LEU A 534 24.94 -12.96 -0.84
CA LEU A 534 25.79 -13.15 0.36
C LEU A 534 25.41 -12.25 1.54
N ALA A 535 24.70 -11.15 1.27
CA ALA A 535 24.26 -10.20 2.29
C ALA A 535 22.87 -10.57 2.88
N SER A 536 22.12 -11.45 2.21
CA SER A 536 20.79 -11.87 2.66
C SER A 536 20.83 -12.58 4.02
N SER A 537 19.81 -12.35 4.85
CA SER A 537 19.58 -13.13 6.07
C SER A 537 19.42 -14.62 5.78
N ASP A 538 18.80 -14.96 4.65
CA ASP A 538 18.55 -16.34 4.24
C ASP A 538 19.86 -17.06 3.92
N PHE A 539 20.90 -16.34 3.51
CA PHE A 539 22.23 -16.93 3.29
C PHE A 539 22.85 -17.39 4.62
N LYS A 540 22.60 -16.68 5.73
CA LYS A 540 23.05 -17.11 7.06
C LYS A 540 22.34 -18.40 7.50
N VAL A 541 21.04 -18.50 7.20
CA VAL A 541 20.26 -19.73 7.43
C VAL A 541 20.85 -20.89 6.63
N TRP A 542 21.09 -20.68 5.33
CA TRP A 542 21.69 -21.68 4.46
C TRP A 542 23.10 -22.10 4.88
N ALA A 543 23.96 -21.14 5.25
CA ALA A 543 25.33 -21.41 5.68
C ALA A 543 25.36 -22.27 6.95
N LYS A 544 24.45 -21.99 7.90
CA LYS A 544 24.26 -22.84 9.09
C LYS A 544 23.76 -24.23 8.70
N TYR A 545 22.76 -24.32 7.82
CA TYR A 545 22.24 -25.59 7.33
C TYR A 545 23.32 -26.44 6.65
N LEU A 546 24.16 -25.84 5.81
CA LEU A 546 25.30 -26.51 5.16
C LEU A 546 26.25 -27.12 6.19
N ASN A 547 26.57 -26.38 7.26
CA ASN A 547 27.42 -26.88 8.33
C ASN A 547 26.76 -28.06 9.07
N ASP A 548 25.48 -27.92 9.41
CA ASP A 548 24.69 -28.98 10.08
C ASP A 548 24.57 -30.23 9.18
N PHE A 549 24.41 -30.05 7.86
CA PHE A 549 24.37 -31.12 6.85
C PHE A 549 25.71 -31.84 6.74
N ASN A 550 26.81 -31.10 6.56
CA ASN A 550 28.15 -31.67 6.45
C ASN A 550 28.58 -32.43 7.70
N HIS A 551 28.11 -31.98 8.87
CA HIS A 551 28.35 -32.68 10.14
C HIS A 551 27.57 -34.01 10.23
N ARG A 552 26.30 -34.02 9.81
CA ARG A 552 25.45 -35.22 9.85
C ARG A 552 25.77 -36.23 8.74
N TYR A 553 26.20 -35.75 7.58
CA TYR A 553 26.46 -36.55 6.38
C TYR A 553 27.89 -36.33 5.85
N PRO A 554 28.92 -36.82 6.56
CA PRO A 554 30.32 -36.56 6.22
C PRO A 554 30.75 -37.09 4.84
N ASP A 555 30.10 -38.15 4.35
CA ASP A 555 30.38 -38.76 3.04
C ASP A 555 29.82 -37.96 1.87
N GLU A 556 28.83 -37.11 2.11
CA GLU A 556 28.19 -36.23 1.11
C GLU A 556 28.52 -34.76 1.34
N LYS A 557 29.55 -34.50 2.16
CA LYS A 557 29.93 -33.14 2.51
C LYS A 557 30.29 -32.34 1.26
N THR A 558 29.82 -31.10 1.22
CA THR A 558 30.14 -30.16 0.14
C THR A 558 30.71 -28.86 0.70
N THR A 559 31.47 -28.11 -0.11
CA THR A 559 31.98 -26.82 0.33
C THR A 559 30.94 -25.72 0.11
N MET A 560 31.08 -24.61 0.82
CA MET A 560 30.25 -23.42 0.58
C MET A 560 30.36 -22.94 -0.87
N LEU A 561 31.57 -22.99 -1.44
CA LEU A 561 31.81 -22.60 -2.83
C LEU A 561 31.06 -23.53 -3.79
N ASP A 562 31.18 -24.85 -3.61
CA ASP A 562 30.53 -25.83 -4.48
C ASP A 562 29.01 -25.71 -4.41
N GLY A 563 28.44 -25.55 -3.21
CA GLY A 563 27.00 -25.36 -3.04
C GLY A 563 26.45 -24.11 -3.74
N ILE A 564 27.22 -23.01 -3.78
CA ILE A 564 26.84 -21.79 -4.51
C ILE A 564 27.04 -21.97 -6.03
N MET A 565 28.15 -22.58 -6.46
CA MET A 565 28.45 -22.85 -7.87
C MET A 565 27.41 -23.75 -8.54
N ASP A 566 26.79 -24.67 -7.80
CA ASP A 566 25.71 -25.52 -8.28
C ASP A 566 24.39 -24.77 -8.60
N SER A 567 24.31 -23.51 -8.18
CA SER A 567 23.14 -22.64 -8.31
C SER A 567 23.40 -21.41 -9.19
N TYR A 568 24.66 -21.06 -9.47
CA TYR A 568 25.05 -19.91 -10.27
C TYR A 568 26.07 -20.28 -11.35
N ILE A 569 25.87 -19.76 -12.56
CA ILE A 569 26.95 -19.75 -13.55
C ILE A 569 28.12 -18.92 -13.04
N GLU A 570 29.36 -19.36 -13.33
CA GLU A 570 30.60 -18.79 -12.77
C GLU A 570 30.71 -17.26 -12.98
N ARG A 571 30.24 -16.74 -14.12
CA ARG A 571 30.17 -15.30 -14.40
C ARG A 571 29.25 -14.55 -13.42
N ALA A 572 28.07 -15.10 -13.13
CA ALA A 572 27.12 -14.49 -12.19
C ALA A 572 27.69 -14.50 -10.77
N LEU A 573 28.33 -15.60 -10.38
CA LEU A 573 28.99 -15.74 -9.08
C LEU A 573 30.06 -14.67 -8.85
N LEU A 574 30.87 -14.37 -9.87
CA LEU A 574 31.89 -13.32 -9.77
C LEU A 574 31.29 -11.92 -9.58
N LYS A 575 30.13 -11.63 -10.18
CA LYS A 575 29.41 -10.37 -9.93
C LYS A 575 28.95 -10.27 -8.49
N ILE A 576 28.40 -11.36 -7.94
CA ILE A 576 27.97 -11.45 -6.53
C ILE A 576 29.17 -11.22 -5.60
N PHE A 577 30.30 -11.87 -5.85
CA PHE A 577 31.51 -11.66 -5.05
C PHE A 577 31.99 -10.22 -5.12
N ASN A 578 32.05 -9.63 -6.31
CA ASN A 578 32.44 -8.23 -6.49
C ASN A 578 31.52 -7.28 -5.71
N ALA A 579 30.20 -7.48 -5.77
CA ALA A 579 29.25 -6.69 -4.98
C ALA A 579 29.48 -6.87 -3.47
N ALA A 580 29.62 -8.11 -3.00
CA ALA A 580 29.86 -8.43 -1.61
C ALA A 580 31.22 -7.92 -1.08
N THR A 581 32.27 -7.84 -1.91
CA THR A 581 33.53 -7.20 -1.51
C THR A 581 33.42 -5.70 -1.27
N LYS A 582 32.35 -5.04 -1.74
CA LYS A 582 32.09 -3.62 -1.49
C LYS A 582 31.29 -3.39 -0.20
N ASP A 583 30.66 -4.42 0.35
CA ASP A 583 29.92 -4.35 1.60
C ASP A 583 30.81 -4.84 2.76
N PRO A 584 31.15 -3.97 3.73
CA PRO A 584 32.01 -4.34 4.86
C PRO A 584 31.53 -5.56 5.65
N SER A 585 30.21 -5.81 5.69
CA SER A 585 29.63 -6.95 6.41
C SER A 585 29.88 -8.29 5.72
N THR A 586 30.15 -8.29 4.41
CA THR A 586 30.37 -9.50 3.60
C THR A 586 31.75 -9.58 2.95
N GLU A 587 32.57 -8.53 3.04
CA GLU A 587 33.89 -8.42 2.41
C GLU A 587 34.81 -9.62 2.73
N LYS A 588 34.92 -9.97 4.01
CA LYS A 588 35.78 -11.09 4.45
C LYS A 588 35.33 -12.43 3.87
N LEU A 589 34.02 -12.68 3.87
CA LEU A 589 33.44 -13.91 3.32
C LEU A 589 33.65 -13.97 1.81
N ALA A 590 33.34 -12.88 1.11
CA ALA A 590 33.50 -12.78 -0.34
C ALA A 590 34.96 -12.97 -0.76
N THR A 591 35.91 -12.38 -0.06
CA THR A 591 37.35 -12.55 -0.29
C THR A 591 37.77 -14.02 -0.13
N ASN A 592 37.29 -14.69 0.93
CA ASN A 592 37.59 -16.11 1.15
C ASN A 592 37.02 -16.99 0.03
N LEU A 593 35.79 -16.72 -0.42
CA LEU A 593 35.15 -17.45 -1.52
C LEU A 593 35.85 -17.20 -2.87
N GLN A 594 36.31 -15.97 -3.12
CA GLN A 594 37.14 -15.65 -4.29
C GLN A 594 38.46 -16.44 -4.27
N ASN A 595 39.16 -16.48 -3.13
CA ASN A 595 40.39 -17.26 -3.00
C ASN A 595 40.15 -18.75 -3.21
N ALA A 596 39.04 -19.29 -2.67
CA ALA A 596 38.65 -20.68 -2.90
C ALA A 596 38.38 -20.97 -4.39
N LEU A 597 37.74 -20.03 -5.11
CA LEU A 597 37.49 -20.15 -6.55
C LEU A 597 38.79 -20.12 -7.37
N ILE A 598 39.71 -19.22 -7.02
CA ILE A 598 41.05 -19.16 -7.64
C ILE A 598 41.80 -20.47 -7.42
N ASN A 599 41.83 -21.00 -6.20
CA ASN A 599 42.45 -22.28 -5.90
C ASN A 599 41.85 -23.41 -6.73
N LYS A 600 40.52 -23.41 -6.92
CA LYS A 600 39.83 -24.38 -7.77
C LYS A 600 40.26 -24.26 -9.24
N TRP A 601 40.45 -23.05 -9.77
CA TRP A 601 41.01 -22.84 -11.12
C TRP A 601 42.44 -23.34 -11.26
N ILE A 602 43.27 -23.13 -10.25
CA ILE A 602 44.67 -23.60 -10.21
C ILE A 602 44.71 -25.13 -10.25
N VAL A 603 43.92 -25.80 -9.40
CA VAL A 603 43.83 -27.27 -9.36
C VAL A 603 43.30 -27.82 -10.69
N ALA A 604 42.30 -27.14 -11.29
CA ALA A 604 41.77 -27.50 -12.60
C ALA A 604 42.69 -27.14 -13.78
N LYS A 605 43.87 -26.55 -13.53
CA LYS A 605 44.84 -26.10 -14.54
C LYS A 605 44.23 -25.19 -15.62
N LYS A 606 43.21 -24.37 -15.27
CA LYS A 606 42.61 -23.40 -16.20
C LYS A 606 43.66 -22.34 -16.57
N LYS A 607 43.83 -22.05 -17.87
CA LYS A 607 44.80 -21.04 -18.30
C LYS A 607 44.22 -19.63 -18.10
N PRO A 608 45.04 -18.62 -17.81
CA PRO A 608 44.57 -17.22 -17.73
C PRO A 608 43.85 -16.74 -18.99
N ALA A 609 44.24 -17.25 -20.17
CA ALA A 609 43.57 -16.97 -21.43
C ALA A 609 42.11 -17.48 -21.47
N ASP A 610 41.83 -18.63 -20.87
CA ASP A 610 40.49 -19.23 -20.80
C ASP A 610 39.57 -18.44 -19.85
N LEU A 611 40.16 -17.82 -18.82
CA LEU A 611 39.46 -16.98 -17.85
C LEU A 611 39.16 -15.58 -18.38
N LYS A 612 39.83 -15.14 -19.45
CA LYS A 612 39.69 -13.80 -20.02
C LYS A 612 38.22 -13.45 -20.28
N TRP A 613 37.49 -14.33 -20.95
CA TRP A 613 36.07 -14.13 -21.29
C TRP A 613 35.16 -14.12 -20.06
N THR A 614 35.46 -14.93 -19.05
CA THR A 614 34.74 -15.00 -17.78
C THR A 614 34.93 -13.73 -16.93
N LEU A 615 36.10 -13.10 -17.03
CA LEU A 615 36.49 -11.93 -16.24
C LEU A 615 36.14 -10.57 -16.89
N VAL A 616 35.74 -10.54 -18.17
CA VAL A 616 35.35 -9.28 -18.85
C VAL A 616 34.21 -8.58 -18.11
N GLY A 617 34.43 -7.30 -17.75
CA GLY A 617 33.45 -6.44 -17.08
C GLY A 617 33.57 -6.36 -15.55
N LEU A 618 34.53 -7.07 -14.95
CA LEU A 618 34.81 -6.98 -13.51
C LEU A 618 35.98 -6.02 -13.25
N SER A 619 35.73 -4.95 -12.48
CA SER A 619 36.77 -4.02 -12.03
C SER A 619 37.62 -4.68 -10.94
N ALA A 620 38.94 -4.78 -11.16
CA ALA A 620 39.86 -5.36 -10.20
C ALA A 620 40.13 -4.38 -9.05
N LYS A 621 39.56 -4.64 -7.87
CA LYS A 621 40.16 -4.20 -6.60
C LYS A 621 41.04 -5.34 -6.08
N SER A 622 42.33 -5.05 -5.89
CA SER A 622 43.32 -5.99 -5.38
C SER A 622 42.94 -6.52 -3.99
N PRO A 623 43.02 -7.84 -3.73
CA PRO A 623 42.70 -8.39 -2.41
C PRO A 623 43.70 -7.92 -1.34
N THR A 624 43.18 -7.55 -0.18
CA THR A 624 43.90 -6.94 0.95
C THR A 624 44.55 -7.94 1.92
N LYS A 625 44.63 -9.24 1.59
CA LYS A 625 45.36 -10.24 2.40
C LYS A 625 46.46 -10.95 1.61
N LYS A 626 47.70 -10.66 2.00
CA LYS A 626 48.97 -11.10 1.40
C LYS A 626 49.18 -12.62 1.52
N THR A 627 48.73 -13.38 0.53
CA THR A 627 49.59 -14.44 0.01
C THR A 627 50.45 -13.75 -1.04
N SER A 628 51.73 -13.49 -0.72
CA SER A 628 52.61 -12.72 -1.60
C SER A 628 52.67 -13.40 -2.97
N ALA A 629 52.29 -12.71 -4.05
CA ALA A 629 52.35 -13.23 -5.43
C ALA A 629 53.73 -13.82 -5.76
N ILE A 630 54.77 -13.30 -5.11
CA ILE A 630 56.15 -13.81 -5.18
C ILE A 630 56.26 -15.25 -4.68
N SER A 631 55.62 -15.62 -3.58
CA SER A 631 55.73 -16.98 -3.05
C SER A 631 55.27 -18.02 -4.07
N THR A 632 54.14 -17.75 -4.74
CA THR A 632 53.63 -18.59 -5.83
C THR A 632 54.57 -18.62 -7.03
N LEU A 633 55.11 -17.47 -7.43
CA LEU A 633 56.05 -17.39 -8.55
C LEU A 633 57.37 -18.12 -8.25
N VAL A 634 57.89 -18.04 -7.02
CA VAL A 634 59.08 -18.77 -6.57
C VAL A 634 58.84 -20.28 -6.62
N THR A 635 57.66 -20.77 -6.21
CA THR A 635 57.30 -22.19 -6.34
C THR A 635 57.36 -22.69 -7.79
N HIS A 636 57.00 -21.84 -8.76
CA HIS A 636 56.94 -22.24 -10.17
C HIS A 636 58.26 -22.06 -10.93
N TYR A 637 59.00 -20.99 -10.68
CA TYR A 637 60.18 -20.61 -11.46
C TYR A 637 61.50 -20.78 -10.70
N GLY A 638 61.44 -21.06 -9.39
CA GLY A 638 62.58 -20.94 -8.48
C GLY A 638 63.04 -19.49 -8.31
N ASP A 639 63.83 -19.22 -7.26
CA ASP A 639 64.32 -17.86 -6.98
C ASP A 639 65.17 -17.28 -8.11
N THR A 640 66.12 -18.09 -8.64
CA THR A 640 67.01 -17.69 -9.74
C THR A 640 66.27 -17.51 -11.05
N GLY A 641 65.31 -18.39 -11.36
CA GLY A 641 64.52 -18.29 -12.60
C GLY A 641 63.60 -17.07 -12.56
N LEU A 642 62.96 -16.82 -11.42
CA LEU A 642 62.12 -15.65 -11.22
C LEU A 642 62.93 -14.34 -11.27
N TYR A 643 64.10 -14.27 -10.65
CA TYR A 643 64.95 -13.08 -10.69
C TYR A 643 65.36 -12.73 -12.14
N LYS A 644 65.77 -13.73 -12.94
CA LYS A 644 66.09 -13.52 -14.36
C LYS A 644 64.88 -13.02 -15.16
N LEU A 645 63.70 -13.58 -14.91
CA LEU A 645 62.45 -13.17 -15.57
C LEU A 645 62.13 -11.70 -15.26
N ILE A 646 62.24 -11.31 -13.99
CA ILE A 646 62.00 -9.93 -13.54
C ILE A 646 63.02 -8.98 -14.18
N LYS A 647 64.32 -9.32 -14.21
CA LYS A 647 65.35 -8.50 -14.88
C LYS A 647 65.13 -8.39 -16.39
N ALA A 648 64.61 -9.42 -17.04
CA ALA A 648 64.22 -9.34 -18.45
C ALA A 648 63.00 -8.42 -18.65
N GLY A 649 61.99 -8.52 -17.77
CA GLY A 649 60.80 -7.67 -17.79
C GLY A 649 61.10 -6.19 -17.52
N ALA A 650 62.11 -5.90 -16.69
CA ALA A 650 62.57 -4.54 -16.41
C ALA A 650 63.18 -3.85 -17.65
N LYS A 651 63.62 -4.61 -18.67
CA LYS A 651 64.14 -4.07 -19.94
C LYS A 651 63.05 -3.71 -20.95
N ASN A 652 61.79 -4.04 -20.67
CA ASN A 652 60.66 -3.76 -21.56
C ASN A 652 59.76 -2.70 -20.92
N TRP A 653 59.63 -1.55 -21.60
CA TRP A 653 58.88 -0.38 -21.13
C TRP A 653 57.43 -0.69 -20.75
N LYS A 654 56.79 -1.70 -21.36
CA LYS A 654 55.41 -2.09 -21.02
C LYS A 654 55.30 -2.85 -19.70
N THR A 655 56.40 -3.44 -19.24
CA THR A 655 56.44 -4.31 -18.05
C THR A 655 57.35 -3.78 -16.95
N GLU A 656 58.00 -2.64 -17.17
CA GLU A 656 58.96 -2.02 -16.25
C GLU A 656 58.38 -1.76 -14.85
N ASP A 657 57.22 -1.09 -14.78
CA ASP A 657 56.53 -0.81 -13.50
C ASP A 657 56.17 -2.08 -12.73
N LEU A 658 55.76 -3.13 -13.43
CA LEU A 658 55.42 -4.41 -12.82
C LEU A 658 56.69 -5.14 -12.37
N ALA A 659 57.75 -5.11 -13.17
CA ALA A 659 59.03 -5.70 -12.82
C ALA A 659 59.64 -5.03 -11.58
N ALA A 660 59.58 -3.70 -11.47
CA ALA A 660 60.05 -2.98 -10.29
C ALA A 660 59.29 -3.37 -9.02
N LYS A 661 57.95 -3.50 -9.12
CA LYS A 661 57.11 -3.96 -8.00
C LYS A 661 57.44 -5.41 -7.61
N LEU A 662 57.61 -6.30 -8.59
CA LEU A 662 57.96 -7.70 -8.34
C LEU A 662 59.37 -7.84 -7.77
N GLN A 663 60.36 -7.07 -8.24
CA GLN A 663 61.71 -7.05 -7.68
C GLN A 663 61.67 -6.63 -6.20
N THR A 664 60.94 -5.56 -5.88
CA THR A 664 60.77 -5.10 -4.48
C THR A 664 60.14 -6.19 -3.61
N GLN A 665 59.08 -6.83 -4.10
CA GLN A 665 58.42 -7.91 -3.35
C GLN A 665 59.31 -9.16 -3.24
N GLN A 666 60.15 -9.43 -4.24
CA GLN A 666 61.07 -10.58 -4.25
C GLN A 666 62.14 -10.42 -3.18
N VAL A 667 62.77 -9.24 -3.11
CA VAL A 667 63.75 -8.91 -2.06
C VAL A 667 63.12 -9.01 -0.67
N GLN A 668 61.92 -8.46 -0.48
CA GLN A 668 61.21 -8.60 0.80
C GLN A 668 60.87 -10.05 1.12
N HIS A 669 60.51 -10.86 0.13
CA HIS A 669 60.26 -12.28 0.35
C HIS A 669 61.50 -12.98 0.88
N TRP A 670 62.67 -12.77 0.26
CA TRP A 670 63.95 -13.30 0.74
C TRP A 670 64.26 -12.88 2.19
N ILE A 671 64.05 -11.60 2.53
CA ILE A 671 64.19 -11.09 3.90
C ILE A 671 63.19 -11.75 4.86
N THR A 672 61.97 -12.09 4.42
CA THR A 672 60.96 -12.73 5.28
C THR A 672 61.17 -14.22 5.48
N THR A 673 61.74 -14.90 4.50
CA THR A 673 62.05 -16.34 4.58
C THR A 673 63.45 -16.60 5.09
N ALA A 674 64.14 -15.58 5.61
CA ALA A 674 65.54 -15.65 6.04
C ALA A 674 66.45 -16.32 5.00
N LYS A 675 66.33 -15.92 3.73
CA LYS A 675 67.17 -16.46 2.65
C LYS A 675 68.63 -16.08 2.89
N ASP A 676 69.52 -17.07 2.81
CA ASP A 676 70.94 -16.86 3.09
C ASP A 676 71.55 -15.80 2.15
N PRO A 677 72.33 -14.83 2.67
CA PRO A 677 72.96 -13.83 1.82
C PRO A 677 73.91 -14.36 0.73
N ASP A 678 74.58 -15.50 0.92
CA ASP A 678 75.39 -16.17 -0.12
C ASP A 678 74.50 -16.74 -1.23
N ASP A 679 73.33 -17.29 -0.88
CA ASP A 679 72.33 -17.70 -1.87
C ASP A 679 71.86 -16.52 -2.72
N VAL A 680 71.54 -15.39 -2.09
CA VAL A 680 71.09 -14.19 -2.79
C VAL A 680 72.22 -13.63 -3.67
N PHE A 681 73.47 -13.68 -3.20
CA PHE A 681 74.64 -13.30 -3.98
C PHE A 681 74.74 -14.10 -5.30
N ARG A 682 74.50 -15.42 -5.23
CA ARG A 682 74.46 -16.32 -6.40
C ARG A 682 73.22 -16.12 -7.28
N ILE A 683 72.05 -15.85 -6.69
CA ILE A 683 70.82 -15.55 -7.45
C ILE A 683 71.00 -14.30 -8.32
N MET A 684 71.69 -13.28 -7.78
CA MET A 684 72.03 -12.05 -8.49
C MET A 684 73.23 -12.20 -9.44
N ALA A 685 73.80 -13.41 -9.54
CA ALA A 685 74.95 -13.76 -10.37
C ALA A 685 76.21 -12.92 -10.09
N LEU A 686 76.38 -12.44 -8.85
CA LEU A 686 77.50 -11.58 -8.45
C LEU A 686 78.83 -12.35 -8.37
N ASP A 687 78.76 -13.65 -8.11
CA ASP A 687 79.87 -14.61 -8.18
C ASP A 687 80.58 -14.60 -9.55
N LYS A 688 79.89 -14.17 -10.60
CA LYS A 688 80.41 -14.16 -11.99
C LYS A 688 81.08 -12.85 -12.39
N VAL A 689 80.93 -11.78 -11.62
CA VAL A 689 81.36 -10.42 -11.98
C VAL A 689 82.86 -10.19 -11.73
N LYS A 690 83.48 -10.98 -10.84
CA LYS A 690 84.92 -11.02 -10.54
C LYS A 690 85.54 -9.63 -10.27
N LYS A 691 86.21 -9.01 -11.26
CA LYS A 691 87.13 -7.89 -11.04
C LYS A 691 86.42 -6.56 -10.71
N ASP A 692 85.25 -6.31 -11.30
CA ASP A 692 84.56 -5.00 -11.23
C ASP A 692 83.29 -5.05 -10.35
N ILE A 693 83.22 -6.04 -9.43
CA ILE A 693 82.04 -6.29 -8.61
C ILE A 693 81.62 -5.09 -7.76
N LEU A 694 82.58 -4.33 -7.22
CA LEU A 694 82.29 -3.18 -6.36
C LEU A 694 81.65 -2.01 -7.12
N SER A 695 81.80 -1.98 -8.46
CA SER A 695 81.16 -1.01 -9.34
C SER A 695 79.84 -1.53 -9.94
N ASN A 696 79.43 -2.77 -9.63
CA ASN A 696 78.20 -3.35 -10.13
C ASN A 696 76.98 -2.81 -9.33
N PRO A 697 75.97 -2.21 -9.98
CA PRO A 697 74.75 -1.77 -9.30
C PRO A 697 74.05 -2.88 -8.52
N GLU A 698 74.06 -4.12 -9.01
CA GLU A 698 73.48 -5.28 -8.34
C GLU A 698 74.23 -5.64 -7.06
N PHE A 699 75.53 -5.36 -6.98
CA PHE A 699 76.30 -5.54 -5.75
C PHE A 699 75.85 -4.52 -4.69
N SER A 700 75.49 -3.31 -5.09
CA SER A 700 74.96 -2.30 -4.17
C SER A 700 73.57 -2.69 -3.65
N GLU A 701 72.73 -3.27 -4.51
CA GLU A 701 71.45 -3.88 -4.12
C GLU A 701 71.64 -5.04 -3.13
N TRP A 702 72.63 -5.92 -3.37
CA TRP A 702 72.96 -7.01 -2.45
C TRP A 702 73.50 -6.52 -1.11
N VAL A 703 74.37 -5.50 -1.10
CA VAL A 703 74.86 -4.86 0.14
C VAL A 703 73.68 -4.33 0.96
N LYS A 704 72.70 -3.68 0.30
CA LYS A 704 71.49 -3.21 0.97
C LYS A 704 70.62 -4.36 1.49
N TYR A 705 70.48 -5.44 0.73
CA TYR A 705 69.80 -6.65 1.19
C TYR A 705 70.41 -7.21 2.48
N VAL A 706 71.74 -7.31 2.56
CA VAL A 706 72.44 -7.79 3.76
C VAL A 706 72.22 -6.87 4.94
N ASP A 707 72.23 -5.54 4.73
CA ASP A 707 71.89 -4.59 5.81
C ASP A 707 70.46 -4.81 6.33
N ASP A 708 69.48 -4.88 5.42
CA ASP A 708 68.07 -5.05 5.77
C ASP A 708 67.82 -6.41 6.44
N PHE A 709 68.53 -7.45 6.00
CA PHE A 709 68.53 -8.78 6.61
C PHE A 709 69.10 -8.73 8.03
N ASN A 710 70.28 -8.13 8.22
CA ASN A 710 70.94 -8.01 9.53
C ASN A 710 70.16 -7.11 10.50
N ALA A 711 69.49 -6.07 10.00
CA ALA A 711 68.62 -5.22 10.80
C ALA A 711 67.39 -5.99 11.31
N LYS A 712 66.90 -6.95 10.52
CA LYS A 712 65.76 -7.79 10.89
C LYS A 712 66.13 -8.98 11.78
N TYR A 713 67.32 -9.54 11.58
CA TYR A 713 67.84 -10.69 12.34
C TYR A 713 69.11 -10.29 13.13
N PRO A 714 69.01 -9.37 14.10
CA PRO A 714 70.18 -8.83 14.80
C PRO A 714 70.89 -9.87 15.70
N GLU A 715 70.23 -10.97 16.05
CA GLU A 715 70.79 -12.06 16.86
C GLU A 715 71.70 -13.00 16.06
N GLN A 716 71.63 -12.98 14.72
CA GLN A 716 72.47 -13.79 13.83
C GLN A 716 72.93 -12.96 12.62
N PRO A 717 73.76 -11.92 12.83
CA PRO A 717 74.20 -11.06 11.75
C PRO A 717 75.12 -11.82 10.78
N THR A 718 74.85 -11.69 9.49
CA THR A 718 75.71 -12.25 8.44
C THR A 718 76.78 -11.25 8.04
N SER A 719 78.04 -11.69 8.01
CA SER A 719 79.15 -10.89 7.52
C SER A 719 79.19 -10.86 5.99
N MET A 720 79.23 -9.65 5.43
CA MET A 720 79.46 -9.43 4.00
C MET A 720 80.81 -9.98 3.54
N ILE A 721 81.84 -9.93 4.41
CA ILE A 721 83.18 -10.43 4.10
C ILE A 721 83.18 -11.95 4.07
N SER A 722 82.52 -12.63 5.01
CA SER A 722 82.39 -14.10 4.97
C SER A 722 81.76 -14.58 3.67
N THR A 723 80.71 -13.89 3.18
CA THR A 723 80.12 -14.21 1.88
C THR A 723 81.11 -13.98 0.74
N LEU A 724 81.83 -12.86 0.73
CA LEU A 724 82.83 -12.58 -0.30
C LEU A 724 83.99 -13.59 -0.28
N LEU A 725 84.41 -14.07 0.89
CA LEU A 725 85.48 -15.07 1.03
C LEU A 725 85.10 -16.46 0.48
N ASN A 726 83.81 -16.76 0.35
CA ASN A 726 83.37 -17.97 -0.37
C ASN A 726 83.66 -17.90 -1.88
N HIS A 727 83.83 -16.70 -2.44
CA HIS A 727 83.98 -16.47 -3.89
C HIS A 727 85.32 -15.82 -4.28
N TYR A 728 86.04 -15.24 -3.33
CA TYR A 728 87.32 -14.53 -3.53
C TYR A 728 88.35 -15.01 -2.50
N SER A 729 89.60 -15.20 -2.92
CA SER A 729 90.70 -15.43 -1.97
C SER A 729 90.99 -14.18 -1.16
N ASP A 730 91.52 -14.34 0.06
CA ASP A 730 91.89 -13.22 0.96
C ASP A 730 92.74 -12.17 0.24
N ALA A 731 93.75 -12.61 -0.50
CA ALA A 731 94.64 -11.73 -1.26
C ALA A 731 93.90 -10.97 -2.38
N ALA A 732 92.95 -11.63 -3.05
CA ALA A 732 92.15 -11.00 -4.11
C ALA A 732 91.16 -9.98 -3.52
N LEU A 733 90.49 -10.30 -2.41
CA LEU A 733 89.54 -9.42 -1.74
C LEU A 733 90.25 -8.20 -1.12
N PHE A 734 91.44 -8.39 -0.54
CA PHE A 734 92.25 -7.29 -0.03
C PHE A 734 92.65 -6.33 -1.15
N LYS A 735 93.16 -6.85 -2.26
CA LYS A 735 93.55 -6.04 -3.43
C LYS A 735 92.35 -5.31 -4.05
N LEU A 736 91.19 -5.99 -4.13
CA LEU A 736 89.93 -5.42 -4.63
C LEU A 736 89.48 -4.22 -3.79
N THR A 737 89.43 -4.37 -2.47
CA THR A 737 89.02 -3.29 -1.56
C THR A 737 90.06 -2.17 -1.45
N GLU A 738 91.36 -2.49 -1.62
CA GLU A 738 92.47 -1.52 -1.57
C GLU A 738 92.47 -0.62 -2.80
N THR A 739 92.19 -1.19 -3.97
CA THR A 739 92.05 -0.43 -5.21
C THR A 739 90.80 0.44 -5.15
N ALA A 740 89.67 -0.13 -4.69
CA ALA A 740 88.38 0.53 -4.68
C ALA A 740 88.24 1.69 -3.67
N LYS A 741 89.06 1.75 -2.62
CA LYS A 741 89.06 2.89 -1.67
C LYS A 741 89.56 4.20 -2.29
N ASN A 742 90.35 4.09 -3.36
CA ASN A 742 90.97 5.21 -4.06
C ASN A 742 90.13 5.70 -5.27
N VAL A 743 89.00 5.05 -5.56
CA VAL A 743 88.07 5.41 -6.64
C VAL A 743 86.79 5.98 -6.03
N GLN A 744 86.39 7.18 -6.46
CA GLN A 744 85.31 7.94 -5.83
C GLN A 744 83.97 7.18 -5.83
N GLU A 745 83.62 6.47 -6.92
CA GLU A 745 82.35 5.71 -6.97
C GLU A 745 82.31 4.51 -6.01
N THR A 746 83.44 3.83 -5.79
CA THR A 746 83.49 2.60 -4.98
C THR A 746 83.97 2.81 -3.55
N LYS A 747 84.44 4.02 -3.21
CA LYS A 747 85.05 4.36 -1.92
C LYS A 747 84.14 4.07 -0.73
N SER A 748 82.85 4.39 -0.84
CA SER A 748 81.87 4.17 0.23
C SER A 748 81.70 2.68 0.54
N ILE A 749 81.51 1.86 -0.50
CA ILE A 749 81.34 0.41 -0.38
C ILE A 749 82.64 -0.25 0.13
N ALA A 750 83.80 0.15 -0.40
CA ALA A 750 85.10 -0.35 0.03
C ALA A 750 85.39 -0.04 1.51
N THR A 751 85.04 1.18 1.96
CA THR A 751 85.16 1.59 3.38
C THR A 751 84.24 0.76 4.26
N LYS A 752 83.01 0.53 3.82
CA LYS A 752 82.04 -0.30 4.53
C LYS A 752 82.51 -1.74 4.69
N LEU A 753 83.01 -2.37 3.62
CA LEU A 753 83.55 -3.73 3.68
C LEU A 753 84.74 -3.85 4.64
N ARG A 754 85.52 -2.78 4.85
CA ARG A 754 86.64 -2.73 5.79
C ARG A 754 86.26 -2.35 7.22
N GLY A 755 85.00 -2.01 7.46
CA GLY A 755 84.51 -1.67 8.78
C GLY A 755 84.60 -2.86 9.74
N PRO A 756 84.97 -2.64 11.01
CA PRO A 756 85.23 -3.72 11.97
C PRO A 756 84.04 -4.67 12.13
N LYS A 757 82.80 -4.17 12.07
CA LYS A 757 81.57 -4.97 12.14
C LYS A 757 81.45 -6.07 11.07
N ASN A 758 82.12 -5.91 9.93
CA ASN A 758 82.10 -6.90 8.85
C ASN A 758 83.21 -7.97 8.99
N TRP A 759 84.16 -7.80 9.90
CA TRP A 759 85.27 -8.73 10.13
C TRP A 759 85.17 -9.51 11.45
N VAL A 760 84.23 -9.13 12.34
CA VAL A 760 84.07 -9.69 13.70
C VAL A 760 83.72 -11.18 13.74
N VAL A 761 83.31 -11.79 12.62
CA VAL A 761 82.98 -13.24 12.53
C VAL A 761 84.07 -14.05 11.80
N VAL A 762 85.16 -13.42 11.36
CA VAL A 762 86.16 -14.04 10.45
C VAL A 762 87.52 -14.31 11.13
N LEU A 763 87.76 -13.81 12.35
CA LEU A 763 88.98 -14.12 13.10
C LEU A 763 88.69 -15.27 14.08
N PRO A 764 89.51 -16.34 14.13
CA PRO A 764 89.38 -17.39 15.13
C PRO A 764 89.58 -16.86 16.56
#